data_AF-Q54Y53-F1
#
_entry.id   AF-Q54Y53-F1
#
_cell.length_a   1.000
_cell.length_b   1.000
_cell.length_c   1.000
_cell.angle_alpha   90.00
_cell.angle_beta   90.00
_cell.angle_gamma   90.00
#
_symmetry.space_group_name_H-M   'P 1'
#
loop_
_entity.id
_entity.type
_entity.pdbx_description
1 polymer ?
#
loop_
_entity_poly.entity_id
_entity_poly.type
_entity_poly.pdbx_seq_one_letter_code
_entity_poly.pdbx_strand_id
1 'polypeptide(L)'
;MYYRKFVFLLLTLCVFGQSFVQSRTVTLDGTSCGKCQLESMISSLAGGALSSLDDVVIKGVPNAVYTIAKPVLCRAMNITSGTVNLASTIDLRGNLWIASGASMIITGAIKSVSNVFVTVDGIVTVRGGASLIANLNVNGKLNIEAGSLTVNGFIASATALPIVSGAGQLINNGKCIYNAVPTILGTGQFIVNGATQLSKGITCQDKAILSIASKATVDILANSIFAAPIAIASNAEIKLTSGNHVFNGVNGATNSIMTIVNGAVSLNAPSTCHTVDLTGAGSILVNSNSVINTIKAAATAQVNVAKAGLLNINGIADIKAILNLKDTANVVVAAKATANLLGGVNAIAQSQIQAMDSSILNMGKTCTLSQPIIMGKQAVMNAMEGTHSWTQGITSQVNSIINIGSKSNIIANKDCKFGILNLATGSNVNINSGTTIVQGALTTASNSALAVTNAVLNLKATSVIKSALSINAQAKAIFDSKVDLLAGITTHIDSTIDINHNVNILASSTIKSVTNLNANGLLVFGGSKGVSHSCSGDITSDAKSTLNVVAGAILHLDGDAVLAGTHKLVDGSQIIVNGNANIISGLTSTGSALSHFTVGPTGSCVLGNTPMPTLPSFPTIPGFPSFPSASQKSWSHHGHSNNGNNGNNGNNGNNGNNGNNGNNGNNGNNNGNNGNNGNNGNNGNNGNNGNNGNNGNNGNNGNNGNNGNNGQSSGSNQMPSSTISFPSSGSASSGSFPSSSTGSNQMPSSTISFPSSGSASSGSFPSSGSASSGSFPSSGSSNNGQTSGKSTTTTTTTSSSSSSSSITNINGNVIIQTGGSLDVLGKCNVGSTVQNLGSLTLTQPMVIAGNAFTQTSATAVLNMVAGGSIESKVIDFTHGTIQGVGALKCGTCNFANKIAANLNIVGNVKMAATATVYANIDALMSITTSTQTSISQSSTKTVNGKTTTQSSSSSSSSISKQFVPMIVCSGTADVAGNLNVVASEANQAKIASGTVFKFISAPVVKGNVSSVSCLTSSTAAAAQQAAGAAAAAAQKAAMAAASKVWSIVNSPCNCECGLKRL
;
A
#
# COMPACT_ATOMS: atom_id res chain seq x y z
N MET A 1 -91.53 56.88 63.91
CA MET A 1 -91.84 55.48 64.31
C MET A 1 -91.82 54.47 63.14
N TYR A 2 -92.22 54.83 61.91
CA TYR A 2 -92.16 53.91 60.74
C TYR A 2 -90.74 53.46 60.34
N TYR A 3 -89.72 54.30 60.50
CA TYR A 3 -88.32 53.95 60.20
C TYR A 3 -87.77 52.82 61.09
N ARG A 4 -88.27 52.71 62.33
CA ARG A 4 -87.85 51.68 63.30
C ARG A 4 -88.37 50.28 62.94
N LYS A 5 -89.54 50.19 62.29
CA LYS A 5 -90.10 48.90 61.82
C LYS A 5 -89.41 48.41 60.53
N PHE A 6 -89.02 49.32 59.64
CA PHE A 6 -88.38 48.93 58.37
C PHE A 6 -86.95 48.42 58.58
N VAL A 7 -86.16 49.08 59.45
CA VAL A 7 -84.79 48.63 59.76
C VAL A 7 -84.81 47.31 60.53
N PHE A 8 -85.74 47.10 61.49
CA PHE A 8 -85.84 45.82 62.18
C PHE A 8 -86.29 44.68 61.25
N LEU A 9 -87.27 44.91 60.37
CA LEU A 9 -87.71 43.88 59.42
C LEU A 9 -86.60 43.53 58.41
N LEU A 10 -85.84 44.53 57.94
CA LEU A 10 -84.74 44.31 57.01
C LEU A 10 -83.54 43.63 57.68
N LEU A 11 -83.18 43.99 58.93
CA LEU A 11 -82.11 43.31 59.65
C LEU A 11 -82.51 41.87 60.04
N THR A 12 -83.77 41.65 60.38
CA THR A 12 -84.24 40.30 60.76
C THR A 12 -84.37 39.39 59.53
N LEU A 13 -84.79 39.90 58.36
CA LEU A 13 -84.76 39.10 57.11
C LEU A 13 -83.33 38.89 56.60
N CYS A 14 -82.45 39.89 56.70
CA CYS A 14 -81.07 39.78 56.16
C CYS A 14 -80.15 38.91 57.03
N VAL A 15 -80.42 38.74 58.33
CA VAL A 15 -79.61 37.87 59.20
C VAL A 15 -80.18 36.46 59.29
N PHE A 16 -81.51 36.24 59.14
CA PHE A 16 -82.14 34.93 59.36
C PHE A 16 -82.71 34.24 58.11
N GLY A 17 -82.51 34.78 56.90
CA GLY A 17 -82.80 34.04 55.66
C GLY A 17 -81.81 32.91 55.34
N GLN A 18 -80.79 32.69 56.18
CA GLN A 18 -79.87 31.56 56.02
C GLN A 18 -80.53 30.29 56.55
N SER A 19 -81.27 29.60 55.69
CA SER A 19 -81.52 28.17 55.84
C SER A 19 -80.16 27.46 55.88
N PHE A 20 -79.61 27.29 57.09
CA PHE A 20 -78.51 26.40 57.39
C PHE A 20 -78.97 24.98 57.01
N VAL A 21 -78.73 24.57 55.77
CA VAL A 21 -78.81 23.16 55.40
C VAL A 21 -77.63 22.48 56.09
N GLN A 22 -77.84 21.99 57.31
CA GLN A 22 -76.83 21.25 58.06
C GLN A 22 -76.50 19.96 57.30
N SER A 23 -75.20 19.65 57.19
CA SER A 23 -74.75 18.35 56.69
C SER A 23 -75.22 17.24 57.63
N ARG A 24 -75.87 16.21 57.10
CA ARG A 24 -76.34 15.06 57.89
C ARG A 24 -75.35 13.92 57.77
N THR A 25 -75.11 13.19 58.87
CA THR A 25 -74.38 11.92 58.82
C THR A 25 -75.39 10.77 58.83
N VAL A 26 -75.56 10.13 57.69
CA VAL A 26 -76.43 8.98 57.47
C VAL A 26 -75.65 7.71 57.81
N THR A 27 -75.98 7.07 58.93
CA THR A 27 -75.39 5.78 59.30
C THR A 27 -76.30 4.64 58.88
N LEU A 28 -75.75 3.70 58.12
CA LEU A 28 -76.43 2.52 57.61
C LEU A 28 -75.82 1.32 58.32
N ASP A 29 -76.59 0.72 59.22
CA ASP A 29 -76.19 -0.43 60.00
C ASP A 29 -76.94 -1.68 59.52
N GLY A 30 -76.22 -2.60 58.89
CA GLY A 30 -76.77 -3.86 58.36
C GLY A 30 -76.77 -5.02 59.37
N THR A 31 -76.66 -4.76 60.67
CA THR A 31 -76.72 -5.79 61.72
C THR A 31 -77.94 -6.71 61.64
N SER A 32 -79.04 -6.29 61.00
CA SER A 32 -80.27 -7.08 60.81
C SER A 32 -80.52 -7.61 59.39
N CYS A 33 -79.69 -7.26 58.38
CA CYS A 33 -79.88 -7.70 56.99
C CYS A 33 -78.61 -8.30 56.38
N GLY A 34 -78.66 -9.56 55.94
CA GLY A 34 -77.55 -10.19 55.22
C GLY A 34 -77.32 -9.61 53.82
N LYS A 35 -78.38 -9.10 53.18
CA LYS A 35 -78.35 -8.36 51.92
C LYS A 35 -79.28 -7.15 52.04
N CYS A 36 -78.71 -5.95 52.05
CA CYS A 36 -79.45 -4.70 52.22
C CYS A 36 -79.46 -3.94 50.87
N GLN A 37 -80.64 -3.52 50.39
CA GLN A 37 -80.73 -2.57 49.27
C GLN A 37 -80.65 -1.15 49.86
N LEU A 38 -79.66 -0.36 49.43
CA LEU A 38 -79.42 0.96 49.98
C LEU A 38 -80.66 1.85 49.88
N GLU A 39 -81.42 1.73 48.79
CA GLU A 39 -82.64 2.51 48.57
C GLU A 39 -83.69 2.25 49.64
N SER A 40 -83.83 1.00 50.11
CA SER A 40 -84.77 0.64 51.17
C SER A 40 -84.38 1.29 52.50
N MET A 41 -83.08 1.34 52.80
CA MET A 41 -82.57 1.99 54.00
C MET A 41 -82.71 3.52 53.90
N ILE A 42 -82.33 4.15 52.78
CA ILE A 42 -82.47 5.60 52.58
C ILE A 42 -83.94 6.04 52.59
N SER A 43 -84.85 5.25 51.99
CA SER A 43 -86.29 5.59 52.00
C SER A 43 -86.90 5.61 53.41
N SER A 44 -86.27 4.91 54.37
CA SER A 44 -86.68 4.91 55.78
C SER A 44 -86.07 6.05 56.59
N LEU A 45 -85.09 6.79 56.04
CA LEU A 45 -84.46 7.91 56.75
C LEU A 45 -85.33 9.17 56.69
N ALA A 46 -85.54 9.79 57.86
CA ALA A 46 -86.14 11.10 57.96
C ALA A 46 -85.29 12.14 57.22
N GLY A 47 -85.82 12.71 56.13
CA GLY A 47 -85.18 13.78 55.36
C GLY A 47 -84.95 13.53 53.87
N GLY A 48 -85.44 12.43 53.30
CA GLY A 48 -85.45 12.21 51.85
C GLY A 48 -84.12 11.75 51.25
N ALA A 49 -83.94 11.99 49.94
CA ALA A 49 -82.75 11.56 49.19
C ALA A 49 -81.45 12.19 49.73
N LEU A 50 -80.34 11.47 49.53
CA LEU A 50 -78.99 11.98 49.84
C LEU A 50 -78.68 13.22 48.97
N SER A 51 -78.05 14.21 49.58
CA SER A 51 -77.60 15.45 48.95
C SER A 51 -76.08 15.55 48.94
N SER A 52 -75.52 16.49 48.16
CA SER A 52 -74.08 16.77 48.11
C SER A 52 -73.45 17.23 49.42
N LEU A 53 -74.24 17.47 50.47
CA LEU A 53 -73.79 17.87 51.80
C LEU A 53 -73.78 16.70 52.81
N ASP A 54 -74.42 15.58 52.49
CA ASP A 54 -74.60 14.46 53.43
C ASP A 54 -73.41 13.50 53.43
N ASP A 55 -72.99 13.06 54.62
CA ASP A 55 -72.00 11.99 54.78
C ASP A 55 -72.69 10.65 54.99
N VAL A 56 -72.18 9.60 54.37
CA VAL A 56 -72.70 8.24 54.52
C VAL A 56 -71.69 7.39 55.30
N VAL A 57 -72.12 6.70 56.36
CA VAL A 57 -71.31 5.74 57.10
C VAL A 57 -71.98 4.37 56.99
N ILE A 58 -71.31 3.41 56.37
CA ILE A 58 -71.75 2.02 56.27
C ILE A 58 -70.99 1.22 57.34
N LYS A 59 -71.74 0.59 58.24
CA LYS A 59 -71.22 -0.22 59.35
C LYS A 59 -72.09 -1.47 59.55
N GLY A 60 -71.59 -2.48 60.24
CA GLY A 60 -72.36 -3.68 60.57
C GLY A 60 -71.48 -4.94 60.60
N VAL A 61 -72.07 -6.09 60.32
CA VAL A 61 -71.34 -7.37 60.32
C VAL A 61 -70.45 -7.50 59.07
N PRO A 62 -69.26 -8.14 59.17
CA PRO A 62 -68.32 -8.28 58.05
C PRO A 62 -68.90 -8.91 56.77
N ASN A 63 -69.95 -9.73 56.90
CA ASN A 63 -70.57 -10.45 55.78
C ASN A 63 -71.80 -9.72 55.17
N ALA A 64 -72.18 -8.55 55.68
CA ALA A 64 -73.31 -7.79 55.14
C ALA A 64 -72.99 -7.25 53.74
N VAL A 65 -73.94 -7.36 52.82
CA VAL A 65 -73.82 -6.82 51.46
C VAL A 65 -74.80 -5.67 51.25
N TYR A 66 -74.31 -4.48 50.93
CA TYR A 66 -75.09 -3.28 50.64
C TYR A 66 -75.09 -3.00 49.15
N THR A 67 -76.24 -3.07 48.48
CA THR A 67 -76.32 -2.79 47.03
C THR A 67 -76.81 -1.38 46.79
N ILE A 68 -76.10 -0.63 45.93
CA ILE A 68 -76.47 0.70 45.44
C ILE A 68 -76.87 0.56 43.97
N ALA A 69 -78.18 0.51 43.69
CA ALA A 69 -78.71 0.22 42.35
C ALA A 69 -79.12 1.50 41.59
N LYS A 70 -79.36 2.62 42.28
CA LYS A 70 -79.64 3.93 41.68
C LYS A 70 -78.50 4.91 41.93
N PRO A 71 -78.29 5.92 41.06
CA PRO A 71 -77.21 6.89 41.26
C PRO A 71 -77.33 7.62 42.60
N VAL A 72 -76.21 7.81 43.28
CA VAL A 72 -76.14 8.47 44.59
C VAL A 72 -75.23 9.70 44.51
N LEU A 73 -75.68 10.81 45.09
CA LEU A 73 -74.89 12.01 45.32
C LEU A 73 -74.71 12.17 46.82
N CYS A 74 -73.46 12.20 47.30
CA CYS A 74 -73.16 12.49 48.69
C CYS A 74 -71.87 13.32 48.83
N ARG A 75 -71.66 13.90 50.01
CA ARG A 75 -70.40 14.54 50.37
C ARG A 75 -69.34 13.46 50.54
N ALA A 76 -69.32 12.77 51.67
CA ALA A 76 -68.37 11.71 51.94
C ALA A 76 -69.05 10.36 52.10
N MET A 77 -68.28 9.28 51.98
CA MET A 77 -68.72 7.93 52.29
C MET A 77 -67.64 7.18 53.06
N ASN A 78 -67.99 6.51 54.16
CA ASN A 78 -67.08 5.70 54.95
C ASN A 78 -67.64 4.28 55.10
N ILE A 79 -66.95 3.29 54.56
CA ILE A 79 -67.31 1.88 54.65
C ILE A 79 -66.40 1.24 55.70
N THR A 80 -66.94 1.02 56.88
CA THR A 80 -66.20 0.48 58.03
C THR A 80 -66.22 -1.05 58.09
N SER A 81 -67.23 -1.68 57.50
CA SER A 81 -67.43 -3.14 57.51
C SER A 81 -68.45 -3.55 56.44
N GLY A 82 -68.39 -4.82 56.02
CA GLY A 82 -69.26 -5.35 54.97
C GLY A 82 -68.77 -5.08 53.55
N THR A 83 -69.56 -5.50 52.57
CA THR A 83 -69.30 -5.32 51.14
C THR A 83 -70.33 -4.38 50.52
N VAL A 84 -69.89 -3.29 49.90
CA VAL A 84 -70.76 -2.39 49.14
C VAL A 84 -70.70 -2.74 47.66
N ASN A 85 -71.80 -3.20 47.09
CA ASN A 85 -71.96 -3.43 45.67
C ASN A 85 -72.55 -2.17 45.00
N LEU A 86 -71.68 -1.36 44.41
CA LEU A 86 -72.02 -0.17 43.64
C LEU A 86 -72.41 -0.56 42.21
N ALA A 87 -73.69 -0.80 41.96
CA ALA A 87 -74.23 -1.14 40.64
C ALA A 87 -74.54 0.10 39.77
N SER A 88 -74.56 1.30 40.37
CA SER A 88 -74.86 2.58 39.72
C SER A 88 -73.70 3.58 39.84
N THR A 89 -73.90 4.83 39.41
CA THR A 89 -72.90 5.89 39.58
C THR A 89 -73.00 6.53 40.97
N ILE A 90 -71.87 6.68 41.67
CA ILE A 90 -71.76 7.57 42.83
C ILE A 90 -71.00 8.85 42.42
N ASP A 91 -71.54 10.00 42.77
CA ASP A 91 -70.90 11.31 42.65
C ASP A 91 -70.48 11.77 44.06
N LEU A 92 -69.16 11.81 44.29
CA LEU A 92 -68.55 12.17 45.57
C LEU A 92 -68.03 13.61 45.53
N ARG A 93 -68.41 14.41 46.53
CA ARG A 93 -67.92 15.78 46.74
C ARG A 93 -66.86 15.91 47.83
N GLY A 94 -66.70 14.86 48.62
CA GLY A 94 -65.75 14.67 49.70
C GLY A 94 -65.21 13.25 49.70
N ASN A 95 -64.52 12.88 50.76
CA ASN A 95 -63.67 11.69 50.76
C ASN A 95 -64.47 10.37 50.80
N LEU A 96 -63.92 9.34 50.18
CA LEU A 96 -64.38 7.95 50.34
C LEU A 96 -63.32 7.18 51.12
N TRP A 97 -63.72 6.53 52.21
CA TRP A 97 -62.85 5.65 52.98
C TRP A 97 -63.42 4.23 53.01
N ILE A 98 -62.57 3.24 52.73
CA ILE A 98 -62.88 1.82 52.84
C ILE A 98 -61.91 1.23 53.86
N ALA A 99 -62.40 0.93 55.06
CA ALA A 99 -61.59 0.45 56.17
C ALA A 99 -61.07 -0.98 55.92
N SER A 100 -60.06 -1.37 56.70
CA SER A 100 -59.57 -2.75 56.74
C SER A 100 -60.69 -3.71 57.11
N GLY A 101 -60.90 -4.76 56.31
CA GLY A 101 -62.00 -5.71 56.45
C GLY A 101 -63.31 -5.34 55.73
N ALA A 102 -63.41 -4.14 55.16
CA ALA A 102 -64.51 -3.76 54.28
C ALA A 102 -64.17 -3.99 52.79
N SER A 103 -65.19 -4.10 51.95
CA SER A 103 -65.02 -4.18 50.51
C SER A 103 -65.99 -3.28 49.75
N MET A 104 -65.57 -2.81 48.58
CA MET A 104 -66.44 -2.21 47.57
C MET A 104 -66.27 -2.93 46.24
N ILE A 105 -67.39 -3.33 45.63
CA ILE A 105 -67.46 -3.88 44.27
C ILE A 105 -68.13 -2.83 43.39
N ILE A 106 -67.47 -2.42 42.31
CA ILE A 106 -67.93 -1.35 41.42
C ILE A 106 -68.32 -1.96 40.08
N THR A 107 -69.61 -2.01 39.79
CA THR A 107 -70.14 -2.35 38.46
C THR A 107 -70.65 -1.11 37.72
N GLY A 108 -71.05 -0.08 38.48
CA GLY A 108 -71.34 1.26 37.96
C GLY A 108 -70.08 2.12 37.85
N ALA A 109 -70.05 3.30 38.45
CA ALA A 109 -68.89 4.20 38.34
C ALA A 109 -68.72 5.10 39.57
N ILE A 110 -67.48 5.47 39.89
CA ILE A 110 -67.17 6.54 40.83
C ILE A 110 -66.80 7.80 40.04
N LYS A 111 -67.57 8.86 40.22
CA LYS A 111 -67.21 10.22 39.80
C LYS A 111 -66.77 10.99 41.04
N SER A 112 -65.60 11.60 40.96
CA SER A 112 -65.07 12.45 42.02
C SER A 112 -64.63 13.79 41.46
N VAL A 113 -64.79 14.85 42.26
CA VAL A 113 -64.22 16.17 41.95
C VAL A 113 -62.73 16.24 42.36
N SER A 114 -62.02 17.25 41.87
CA SER A 114 -60.55 17.37 41.93
C SER A 114 -59.90 17.25 43.32
N ASN A 115 -60.65 17.52 44.40
CA ASN A 115 -60.13 17.56 45.78
C ASN A 115 -60.53 16.34 46.62
N VAL A 116 -61.19 15.35 46.01
CA VAL A 116 -61.63 14.15 46.72
C VAL A 116 -60.46 13.18 46.88
N PHE A 117 -60.30 12.69 48.12
CA PHE A 117 -59.41 11.57 48.44
C PHE A 117 -60.23 10.30 48.62
N VAL A 118 -59.83 9.25 47.92
CA VAL A 118 -60.33 7.89 48.11
C VAL A 118 -59.22 7.10 48.80
N THR A 119 -59.48 6.62 50.00
CA THR A 119 -58.53 5.81 50.79
C THR A 119 -59.06 4.39 50.92
N VAL A 120 -58.25 3.41 50.54
CA VAL A 120 -58.61 1.99 50.50
C VAL A 120 -57.66 1.18 51.37
N ASP A 121 -58.08 0.90 52.61
CA ASP A 121 -57.42 -0.07 53.50
C ASP A 121 -57.98 -1.48 53.33
N GLY A 122 -59.22 -1.60 52.85
CA GLY A 122 -59.90 -2.85 52.54
C GLY A 122 -59.68 -3.36 51.12
N ILE A 123 -60.75 -3.80 50.45
CA ILE A 123 -60.69 -4.35 49.09
C ILE A 123 -61.61 -3.58 48.15
N VAL A 124 -61.06 -3.03 47.07
CA VAL A 124 -61.86 -2.51 45.94
C VAL A 124 -61.76 -3.46 44.76
N THR A 125 -62.89 -3.80 44.16
CA THR A 125 -62.96 -4.58 42.92
C THR A 125 -63.78 -3.83 41.88
N VAL A 126 -63.18 -3.46 40.75
CA VAL A 126 -63.84 -2.83 39.60
C VAL A 126 -64.21 -3.92 38.58
N ARG A 127 -65.50 -4.02 38.27
CA ARG A 127 -66.09 -4.98 37.30
C ARG A 127 -66.81 -4.29 36.15
N GLY A 128 -66.92 -2.97 36.17
CA GLY A 128 -67.66 -2.23 35.15
C GLY A 128 -67.52 -0.72 35.29
N GLY A 129 -68.06 -0.04 34.27
CA GLY A 129 -68.10 1.41 34.13
C GLY A 129 -66.74 2.11 34.03
N ALA A 130 -66.80 3.43 33.96
CA ALA A 130 -65.65 4.31 33.82
C ALA A 130 -65.56 5.23 35.04
N SER A 131 -64.69 4.89 35.98
CA SER A 131 -64.47 5.66 37.19
C SER A 131 -63.34 6.65 36.99
N LEU A 132 -63.52 7.87 37.51
CA LEU A 132 -62.50 8.93 37.54
C LEU A 132 -62.26 9.37 38.99
N ILE A 133 -61.08 9.03 39.50
CA ILE A 133 -60.67 9.35 40.87
C ILE A 133 -59.56 10.39 40.86
N ALA A 134 -59.78 11.50 41.57
CA ALA A 134 -58.80 12.56 41.68
C ALA A 134 -57.54 12.10 42.45
N ASN A 135 -57.69 11.62 43.68
CA ASN A 135 -56.59 11.10 44.49
C ASN A 135 -56.98 9.76 45.10
N LEU A 136 -56.29 8.68 44.73
CA LEU A 136 -56.53 7.33 45.22
C LEU A 136 -55.31 6.85 46.02
N ASN A 137 -55.50 6.58 47.31
CA ASN A 137 -54.52 5.96 48.19
C ASN A 137 -54.95 4.52 48.50
N VAL A 138 -54.13 3.53 48.14
CA VAL A 138 -54.41 2.12 48.37
C VAL A 138 -53.38 1.53 49.31
N ASN A 139 -53.86 1.08 50.47
CA ASN A 139 -53.10 0.29 51.44
C ASN A 139 -53.50 -1.20 51.40
N GLY A 140 -54.72 -1.51 50.93
CA GLY A 140 -55.27 -2.85 50.80
C GLY A 140 -55.20 -3.41 49.37
N LYS A 141 -56.26 -4.09 48.92
CA LYS A 141 -56.31 -4.72 47.57
C LYS A 141 -57.10 -3.86 46.59
N LEU A 142 -56.58 -3.74 45.38
CA LEU A 142 -57.28 -3.10 44.25
C LEU A 142 -57.31 -4.07 43.07
N ASN A 143 -58.48 -4.60 42.76
CA ASN A 143 -58.71 -5.47 41.62
C ASN A 143 -59.48 -4.72 40.54
N ILE A 144 -59.04 -4.81 39.29
CA ILE A 144 -59.75 -4.26 38.12
C ILE A 144 -59.91 -5.40 37.13
N GLU A 145 -61.09 -6.02 37.14
CA GLU A 145 -61.44 -7.20 36.33
C GLU A 145 -62.07 -6.80 34.99
N ALA A 146 -62.77 -5.65 34.97
CA ALA A 146 -63.38 -5.04 33.80
C ALA A 146 -63.64 -3.53 34.05
N GLY A 147 -64.03 -2.81 33.00
CA GLY A 147 -64.21 -1.35 33.07
C GLY A 147 -62.88 -0.59 33.10
N SER A 148 -62.95 0.72 33.35
CA SER A 148 -61.77 1.59 33.41
C SER A 148 -61.73 2.38 34.72
N LEU A 149 -60.57 2.38 35.37
CA LEU A 149 -60.28 3.24 36.50
C LEU A 149 -59.21 4.25 36.10
N THR A 150 -59.62 5.51 35.92
CA THR A 150 -58.73 6.63 35.66
C THR A 150 -58.38 7.32 36.97
N VAL A 151 -57.09 7.48 37.25
CA VAL A 151 -56.56 8.12 38.46
C VAL A 151 -55.67 9.30 38.10
N ASN A 152 -55.97 10.48 38.65
CA ASN A 152 -55.13 11.67 38.47
C ASN A 152 -53.95 11.69 39.46
N GLY A 153 -54.17 11.20 40.68
CA GLY A 153 -53.17 10.97 41.71
C GLY A 153 -53.35 9.58 42.26
N PHE A 154 -52.29 8.79 42.30
CA PHE A 154 -52.33 7.43 42.84
C PHE A 154 -51.12 7.17 43.72
N ILE A 155 -51.37 6.60 44.91
CA ILE A 155 -50.32 6.12 45.80
C ILE A 155 -50.71 4.71 46.23
N ALA A 156 -50.00 3.70 45.75
CA ALA A 156 -50.05 2.36 46.31
C ALA A 156 -48.96 2.22 47.38
N SER A 157 -49.35 1.80 48.58
CA SER A 157 -48.41 1.45 49.65
C SER A 157 -47.57 0.22 49.29
N ALA A 158 -46.59 -0.11 50.11
CA ALA A 158 -45.78 -1.32 49.93
C ALA A 158 -46.58 -2.63 50.16
N THR A 159 -47.71 -2.57 50.85
CA THR A 159 -48.60 -3.71 51.12
C THR A 159 -49.76 -3.80 50.12
N ALA A 160 -49.90 -2.82 49.24
CA ALA A 160 -50.96 -2.79 48.26
C ALA A 160 -50.84 -3.96 47.27
N LEU A 161 -51.97 -4.46 46.78
CA LEU A 161 -52.01 -5.45 45.71
C LEU A 161 -52.87 -4.95 44.55
N PRO A 162 -52.33 -4.09 43.68
CA PRO A 162 -53.00 -3.67 42.45
C PRO A 162 -52.94 -4.79 41.42
N ILE A 163 -54.10 -5.34 41.06
CA ILE A 163 -54.26 -6.38 40.05
C ILE A 163 -55.19 -5.85 38.97
N VAL A 164 -54.73 -5.90 37.72
CA VAL A 164 -55.56 -5.59 36.55
C VAL A 164 -55.66 -6.86 35.72
N SER A 165 -56.88 -7.29 35.39
CA SER A 165 -57.14 -8.54 34.69
C SER A 165 -58.32 -8.37 33.74
N GLY A 166 -58.59 -9.39 32.91
CA GLY A 166 -59.73 -9.37 31.98
C GLY A 166 -59.67 -8.16 31.05
N ALA A 167 -60.80 -7.46 30.90
CA ALA A 167 -60.88 -6.23 30.10
C ALA A 167 -60.62 -4.95 30.92
N GLY A 168 -60.08 -5.10 32.14
CA GLY A 168 -59.80 -3.99 33.04
C GLY A 168 -58.74 -3.04 32.50
N GLN A 169 -58.97 -1.74 32.68
CA GLN A 169 -58.02 -0.68 32.34
C GLN A 169 -57.70 0.16 33.57
N LEU A 170 -56.41 0.27 33.91
CA LEU A 170 -55.91 1.21 34.91
C LEU A 170 -55.18 2.34 34.20
N ILE A 171 -55.76 3.54 34.25
CA ILE A 171 -55.27 4.72 33.51
C ILE A 171 -54.66 5.71 34.50
N ASN A 172 -53.33 5.81 34.49
CA ASN A 172 -52.54 6.72 35.30
C ASN A 172 -52.44 8.07 34.60
N ASN A 173 -53.40 8.98 34.85
CA ASN A 173 -53.55 10.23 34.12
C ASN A 173 -52.69 11.39 34.68
N GLY A 174 -52.33 11.36 35.95
CA GLY A 174 -51.41 12.33 36.54
C GLY A 174 -50.26 11.64 37.28
N LYS A 175 -49.88 12.15 38.46
CA LYS A 175 -48.72 11.65 39.21
C LYS A 175 -49.10 10.40 40.00
N CYS A 176 -48.57 9.25 39.60
CA CYS A 176 -48.88 7.96 40.19
C CYS A 176 -47.61 7.30 40.73
N ILE A 177 -47.65 6.79 41.97
CA ILE A 177 -46.51 6.15 42.64
C ILE A 177 -46.96 4.77 43.13
N TYR A 178 -46.25 3.74 42.69
CA TYR A 178 -46.48 2.36 43.10
C TYR A 178 -45.32 1.87 43.97
N ASN A 179 -45.55 1.74 45.28
CA ASN A 179 -44.58 1.15 46.20
C ASN A 179 -44.70 -0.37 46.33
N ALA A 180 -45.70 -0.97 45.66
CA ALA A 180 -45.87 -2.40 45.45
C ALA A 180 -45.74 -2.75 43.95
N VAL A 181 -45.73 -4.04 43.62
CA VAL A 181 -45.65 -4.53 42.23
C VAL A 181 -47.08 -4.63 41.66
N PRO A 182 -47.52 -3.72 40.76
CA PRO A 182 -48.75 -3.94 40.02
C PRO A 182 -48.61 -5.18 39.12
N THR A 183 -49.65 -6.02 39.12
CA THR A 183 -49.71 -7.25 38.31
C THR A 183 -50.82 -7.14 37.29
N ILE A 184 -50.48 -7.26 36.01
CA ILE A 184 -51.39 -7.14 34.88
C ILE A 184 -51.49 -8.50 34.19
N LEU A 185 -52.70 -9.04 34.09
CA LEU A 185 -52.99 -10.41 33.66
C LEU A 185 -53.97 -10.43 32.47
N GLY A 186 -53.98 -11.51 31.70
CA GLY A 186 -54.93 -11.70 30.61
C GLY A 186 -54.83 -10.61 29.54
N THR A 187 -55.91 -9.86 29.33
CA THR A 187 -55.98 -8.70 28.40
C THR A 187 -55.99 -7.35 29.12
N GLY A 188 -55.63 -7.33 30.41
CA GLY A 188 -55.63 -6.12 31.22
C GLY A 188 -54.70 -5.05 30.63
N GLN A 189 -55.06 -3.79 30.80
CA GLN A 189 -54.29 -2.67 30.28
C GLN A 189 -53.81 -1.77 31.43
N PHE A 190 -52.51 -1.51 31.43
CA PHE A 190 -51.90 -0.50 32.28
C PHE A 190 -51.48 0.67 31.40
N ILE A 191 -52.21 1.77 31.51
CA ILE A 191 -52.05 2.94 30.65
C ILE A 191 -51.40 4.05 31.47
N VAL A 192 -50.34 4.64 30.95
CA VAL A 192 -49.64 5.78 31.55
C VAL A 192 -49.89 7.00 30.67
N ASN A 193 -50.70 7.95 31.15
CA ASN A 193 -51.00 9.23 30.49
C ASN A 193 -50.47 10.46 31.22
N GLY A 194 -49.81 10.25 32.37
CA GLY A 194 -49.11 11.26 33.15
C GLY A 194 -47.69 10.82 33.51
N ALA A 195 -47.29 11.03 34.76
CA ALA A 195 -45.99 10.60 35.28
C ALA A 195 -46.21 9.45 36.27
N THR A 196 -45.65 8.27 35.97
CA THR A 196 -45.80 7.08 36.82
C THR A 196 -44.47 6.55 37.30
N GLN A 197 -44.34 6.31 38.60
CA GLN A 197 -43.18 5.68 39.21
C GLN A 197 -43.54 4.27 39.70
N LEU A 198 -42.78 3.27 39.25
CA LEU A 198 -42.94 1.86 39.60
C LEU A 198 -41.74 1.44 40.47
N SER A 199 -41.81 1.72 41.77
CA SER A 199 -40.70 1.56 42.72
C SER A 199 -40.27 0.11 42.92
N LYS A 200 -41.17 -0.85 42.67
CA LYS A 200 -40.90 -2.30 42.76
C LYS A 200 -41.01 -3.03 41.42
N GLY A 201 -41.06 -2.29 40.30
CA GLY A 201 -41.24 -2.86 38.97
C GLY A 201 -42.71 -3.11 38.64
N ILE A 202 -42.97 -3.82 37.55
CA ILE A 202 -44.30 -4.20 37.06
C ILE A 202 -44.23 -5.57 36.41
N THR A 203 -45.27 -6.37 36.58
CA THR A 203 -45.40 -7.69 35.93
C THR A 203 -46.57 -7.67 34.97
N CYS A 204 -46.32 -7.80 33.67
CA CYS A 204 -47.34 -7.95 32.63
C CYS A 204 -47.26 -9.35 32.03
N GLN A 205 -48.25 -10.20 32.32
CA GLN A 205 -48.36 -11.58 31.84
C GLN A 205 -49.39 -11.72 30.71
N ASP A 206 -49.36 -12.85 30.00
CA ASP A 206 -50.26 -13.16 28.88
C ASP A 206 -50.24 -12.09 27.78
N LYS A 207 -51.40 -11.48 27.49
CA LYS A 207 -51.59 -10.41 26.50
C LYS A 207 -51.71 -9.04 27.17
N ALA A 208 -51.29 -8.90 28.42
CA ALA A 208 -51.35 -7.65 29.16
C ALA A 208 -50.51 -6.58 28.46
N ILE A 209 -51.07 -5.37 28.33
CA ILE A 209 -50.44 -4.28 27.60
C ILE A 209 -50.04 -3.17 28.59
N LEU A 210 -48.75 -2.83 28.60
CA LEU A 210 -48.28 -1.53 29.07
C LEU A 210 -48.31 -0.55 27.89
N SER A 211 -49.07 0.53 28.02
CA SER A 211 -49.14 1.60 27.02
C SER A 211 -48.77 2.94 27.65
N ILE A 212 -47.80 3.63 27.07
CA ILE A 212 -47.35 4.95 27.50
C ILE A 212 -47.82 5.97 26.47
N ALA A 213 -48.72 6.86 26.87
CA ALA A 213 -49.33 7.85 26.00
C ALA A 213 -48.36 9.01 25.69
N SER A 214 -48.73 9.83 24.71
CA SER A 214 -47.87 10.91 24.22
C SER A 214 -47.47 11.87 25.33
N LYS A 215 -46.18 12.20 25.42
CA LYS A 215 -45.58 13.05 26.48
C LYS A 215 -45.67 12.50 27.91
N ALA A 216 -46.17 11.27 28.09
CA ALA A 216 -46.20 10.63 29.39
C ALA A 216 -44.83 10.01 29.72
N THR A 217 -44.56 9.84 31.01
CA THR A 217 -43.31 9.26 31.50
C THR A 217 -43.57 8.13 32.47
N VAL A 218 -42.81 7.05 32.34
CA VAL A 218 -42.79 5.97 33.33
C VAL A 218 -41.36 5.71 33.79
N ASP A 219 -41.12 5.75 35.10
CA ASP A 219 -39.84 5.39 35.71
C ASP A 219 -39.99 4.03 36.43
N ILE A 220 -39.21 3.04 36.00
CA ILE A 220 -39.21 1.69 36.54
C ILE A 220 -37.91 1.46 37.32
N LEU A 221 -38.03 1.15 38.61
CA LEU A 221 -36.89 1.09 39.54
C LEU A 221 -36.56 -0.35 40.00
N ALA A 222 -37.25 -1.37 39.50
CA ALA A 222 -36.88 -2.76 39.78
C ALA A 222 -37.26 -3.69 38.62
N ASN A 223 -36.96 -4.97 38.77
CA ASN A 223 -37.17 -5.99 37.74
C ASN A 223 -38.60 -5.95 37.19
N SER A 224 -38.72 -6.01 35.87
CA SER A 224 -40.01 -6.01 35.19
C SER A 224 -39.99 -6.96 34.01
N ILE A 225 -41.12 -7.62 33.75
CA ILE A 225 -41.27 -8.57 32.65
C ILE A 225 -42.51 -8.19 31.87
N PHE A 226 -42.37 -8.09 30.55
CA PHE A 226 -43.44 -7.81 29.60
C PHE A 226 -43.56 -8.97 28.63
N ALA A 227 -44.60 -9.80 28.82
CA ALA A 227 -44.84 -10.97 27.98
C ALA A 227 -45.36 -10.62 26.57
N ALA A 228 -46.04 -9.47 26.43
CA ALA A 228 -46.52 -8.91 25.19
C ALA A 228 -45.80 -7.60 24.84
N PRO A 229 -45.81 -7.18 23.56
CA PRO A 229 -45.20 -5.93 23.14
C PRO A 229 -45.79 -4.72 23.87
N ILE A 230 -44.92 -3.84 24.38
CA ILE A 230 -45.34 -2.56 24.97
C ILE A 230 -45.52 -1.50 23.89
N ALA A 231 -46.39 -0.51 24.13
CA ALA A 231 -46.57 0.64 23.24
C ALA A 231 -46.01 1.90 23.88
N ILE A 232 -45.14 2.62 23.15
CA ILE A 232 -44.58 3.90 23.56
C ILE A 232 -44.96 4.95 22.52
N ALA A 233 -45.93 5.79 22.85
CA ALA A 233 -46.44 6.81 21.93
C ALA A 233 -45.42 7.92 21.66
N SER A 234 -45.77 8.83 20.75
CA SER A 234 -44.87 9.90 20.32
C SER A 234 -44.44 10.79 21.48
N ASN A 235 -43.14 11.11 21.57
CA ASN A 235 -42.57 11.94 22.64
C ASN A 235 -42.78 11.38 24.06
N ALA A 236 -43.15 10.11 24.21
CA ALA A 236 -43.24 9.46 25.51
C ALA A 236 -41.87 8.88 25.93
N GLU A 237 -41.66 8.75 27.24
CA GLU A 237 -40.42 8.22 27.79
C GLU A 237 -40.68 7.04 28.73
N ILE A 238 -39.94 5.95 28.50
CA ILE A 238 -39.75 4.89 29.49
C ILE A 238 -38.33 5.01 30.05
N LYS A 239 -38.23 5.23 31.35
CA LYS A 239 -36.97 5.29 32.08
C LYS A 239 -36.82 4.04 32.94
N LEU A 240 -35.69 3.38 32.76
CA LEU A 240 -35.32 2.13 33.40
C LEU A 240 -34.13 2.41 34.32
N THR A 241 -34.46 2.83 35.54
CA THR A 241 -33.47 3.33 36.50
C THR A 241 -32.63 2.20 37.07
N SER A 242 -33.25 1.06 37.38
CA SER A 242 -32.59 -0.11 37.96
C SER A 242 -33.39 -1.39 37.77
N GLY A 243 -32.70 -2.52 37.86
CA GLY A 243 -33.28 -3.85 37.71
C GLY A 243 -33.09 -4.44 36.31
N ASN A 244 -33.52 -5.69 36.17
CA ASN A 244 -33.50 -6.44 34.91
C ASN A 244 -34.88 -6.40 34.27
N HIS A 245 -34.95 -5.86 33.06
CA HIS A 245 -36.18 -5.66 32.31
C HIS A 245 -36.18 -6.53 31.05
N VAL A 246 -37.19 -7.38 30.93
CA VAL A 246 -37.35 -8.27 29.77
C VAL A 246 -38.53 -7.81 28.95
N PHE A 247 -38.28 -7.42 27.70
CA PHE A 247 -39.30 -7.00 26.74
C PHE A 247 -39.46 -8.06 25.65
N ASN A 248 -40.65 -8.69 25.56
CA ASN A 248 -41.07 -9.43 24.38
C ASN A 248 -41.72 -8.50 23.33
N GLY A 249 -40.99 -7.43 22.99
CA GLY A 249 -41.39 -6.47 21.98
C GLY A 249 -41.58 -5.06 22.54
N VAL A 250 -41.18 -4.08 21.75
CA VAL A 250 -41.39 -2.66 22.01
C VAL A 250 -41.89 -2.05 20.71
N ASN A 251 -42.98 -1.29 20.76
CA ASN A 251 -43.46 -0.50 19.65
C ASN A 251 -43.34 0.99 19.99
N GLY A 252 -42.17 1.56 19.68
CA GLY A 252 -41.86 2.97 19.88
C GLY A 252 -42.21 3.81 18.66
N ALA A 253 -43.07 4.81 18.86
CA ALA A 253 -43.44 5.80 17.85
C ALA A 253 -42.35 6.89 17.71
N THR A 254 -42.57 7.85 16.81
CA THR A 254 -41.64 8.97 16.57
C THR A 254 -41.30 9.73 17.86
N ASN A 255 -40.02 10.00 18.09
CA ASN A 255 -39.49 10.65 19.28
C ASN A 255 -39.77 9.93 20.61
N SER A 256 -40.19 8.67 20.61
CA SER A 256 -40.23 7.87 21.84
C SER A 256 -38.81 7.65 22.39
N ILE A 257 -38.63 7.74 23.70
CA ILE A 257 -37.32 7.57 24.34
C ILE A 257 -37.37 6.39 25.31
N MET A 258 -36.41 5.47 25.18
CA MET A 258 -36.09 4.47 26.19
C MET A 258 -34.77 4.85 26.85
N THR A 259 -34.84 5.32 28.09
CA THR A 259 -33.68 5.72 28.89
C THR A 259 -33.28 4.57 29.81
N ILE A 260 -32.04 4.09 29.72
CA ILE A 260 -31.49 2.99 30.52
C ILE A 260 -30.36 3.53 31.38
N VAL A 261 -30.65 3.80 32.67
CA VAL A 261 -29.69 4.47 33.56
C VAL A 261 -28.71 3.47 34.16
N ASN A 262 -29.19 2.55 35.01
CA ASN A 262 -28.40 1.44 35.58
C ASN A 262 -29.11 0.09 35.42
N GLY A 263 -30.24 0.05 34.69
CA GLY A 263 -30.96 -1.18 34.41
C GLY A 263 -30.28 -2.03 33.32
N ALA A 264 -30.71 -3.29 33.23
CA ALA A 264 -30.41 -4.17 32.12
C ALA A 264 -31.68 -4.41 31.30
N VAL A 265 -31.58 -4.25 29.98
CA VAL A 265 -32.69 -4.46 29.05
C VAL A 265 -32.39 -5.66 28.17
N SER A 266 -33.34 -6.58 28.07
CA SER A 266 -33.33 -7.66 27.07
C SER A 266 -34.49 -7.48 26.09
N LEU A 267 -34.18 -7.29 24.80
CA LEU A 267 -35.15 -7.26 23.72
C LEU A 267 -35.25 -8.66 23.09
N ASN A 268 -36.27 -9.42 23.48
CA ASN A 268 -36.44 -10.84 23.16
C ASN A 268 -37.42 -11.11 22.01
N ALA A 269 -38.10 -10.09 21.51
CA ALA A 269 -38.93 -10.16 20.31
C ALA A 269 -38.70 -8.91 19.46
N PRO A 270 -39.19 -8.89 18.20
CA PRO A 270 -38.98 -7.76 17.33
C PRO A 270 -39.43 -6.44 17.96
N SER A 271 -38.54 -5.44 17.93
CA SER A 271 -38.73 -4.20 18.66
C SER A 271 -38.38 -3.00 17.79
N THR A 272 -39.16 -1.93 17.93
CA THR A 272 -38.88 -0.62 17.36
C THR A 272 -38.71 0.37 18.49
N CYS A 273 -37.58 1.08 18.51
CA CYS A 273 -37.36 2.18 19.43
C CYS A 273 -36.88 3.39 18.63
N HIS A 274 -37.47 4.57 18.85
CA HIS A 274 -36.94 5.76 18.19
C HIS A 274 -35.59 6.15 18.80
N THR A 275 -35.53 6.41 20.11
CA THR A 275 -34.26 6.68 20.81
C THR A 275 -34.05 5.66 21.92
N VAL A 276 -32.84 5.09 21.99
CA VAL A 276 -32.34 4.38 23.18
C VAL A 276 -31.17 5.18 23.75
N ASP A 277 -31.36 5.67 24.97
CA ASP A 277 -30.38 6.48 25.70
C ASP A 277 -29.77 5.64 26.84
N LEU A 278 -28.52 5.25 26.66
CA LEU A 278 -27.65 4.60 27.64
C LEU A 278 -26.51 5.55 28.07
N THR A 279 -26.83 6.81 28.38
CA THR A 279 -25.85 7.75 28.95
C THR A 279 -25.41 7.38 30.38
N GLY A 280 -26.12 6.47 31.05
CA GLY A 280 -25.71 5.86 32.31
C GLY A 280 -24.82 4.61 32.14
N ALA A 281 -24.77 3.77 33.17
CA ALA A 281 -24.10 2.46 33.16
C ALA A 281 -25.04 1.30 32.76
N GLY A 282 -26.15 1.63 32.09
CA GLY A 282 -27.14 0.68 31.64
C GLY A 282 -26.58 -0.35 30.66
N SER A 283 -27.28 -1.47 30.54
CA SER A 283 -26.97 -2.49 29.55
C SER A 283 -28.18 -2.79 28.66
N ILE A 284 -27.91 -3.05 27.39
CA ILE A 284 -28.90 -3.55 26.45
C ILE A 284 -28.39 -4.81 25.77
N LEU A 285 -29.24 -5.83 25.74
CA LEU A 285 -29.05 -7.09 25.03
C LEU A 285 -30.15 -7.23 23.98
N VAL A 286 -29.75 -7.27 22.72
CA VAL A 286 -30.64 -7.47 21.57
C VAL A 286 -30.58 -8.94 21.15
N ASN A 287 -31.64 -9.70 21.44
CA ASN A 287 -31.76 -11.12 21.09
C ASN A 287 -32.67 -11.39 19.88
N SER A 288 -33.33 -10.35 19.36
CA SER A 288 -34.26 -10.43 18.24
C SER A 288 -34.19 -9.14 17.41
N ASN A 289 -34.67 -9.20 16.16
CA ASN A 289 -34.64 -8.10 15.20
C ASN A 289 -35.17 -6.79 15.80
N SER A 290 -34.28 -5.85 16.07
CA SER A 290 -34.61 -4.58 16.70
C SER A 290 -34.14 -3.44 15.81
N VAL A 291 -35.08 -2.56 15.48
CA VAL A 291 -34.84 -1.35 14.69
C VAL A 291 -34.75 -0.17 15.63
N ILE A 292 -33.61 0.50 15.65
CA ILE A 292 -33.38 1.65 16.53
C ILE A 292 -32.92 2.83 15.68
N ASN A 293 -33.62 3.97 15.79
CA ASN A 293 -33.23 5.15 15.01
C ASN A 293 -32.01 5.84 15.63
N THR A 294 -32.06 6.12 16.92
CA THR A 294 -30.99 6.82 17.64
C THR A 294 -30.51 5.99 18.82
N ILE A 295 -29.20 5.77 18.93
CA ILE A 295 -28.58 5.15 20.10
C ILE A 295 -27.55 6.12 20.66
N LYS A 296 -27.57 6.36 21.97
CA LYS A 296 -26.50 7.07 22.68
C LYS A 296 -26.00 6.18 23.79
N ALA A 297 -24.75 5.74 23.77
CA ALA A 297 -24.19 4.90 24.82
C ALA A 297 -22.88 5.48 25.34
N ALA A 298 -22.81 5.73 26.65
CA ALA A 298 -21.58 6.12 27.32
C ALA A 298 -20.57 4.96 27.34
N ALA A 299 -19.30 5.26 27.62
CA ALA A 299 -18.25 4.23 27.68
C ALA A 299 -18.47 3.18 28.79
N THR A 300 -19.26 3.53 29.82
CA THR A 300 -19.64 2.65 30.94
C THR A 300 -20.83 1.75 30.64
N ALA A 301 -21.56 2.00 29.55
CA ALA A 301 -22.70 1.17 29.17
C ALA A 301 -22.24 -0.16 28.57
N GLN A 302 -23.17 -1.09 28.41
CA GLN A 302 -22.94 -2.34 27.67
C GLN A 302 -23.95 -2.46 26.53
N VAL A 303 -23.46 -2.67 25.31
CA VAL A 303 -24.30 -2.89 24.13
C VAL A 303 -23.95 -4.26 23.55
N ASN A 304 -24.89 -5.19 23.65
CA ASN A 304 -24.70 -6.59 23.27
C ASN A 304 -25.77 -7.03 22.28
N VAL A 305 -25.39 -7.84 21.29
CA VAL A 305 -26.30 -8.49 20.34
C VAL A 305 -25.94 -9.98 20.28
N ALA A 306 -26.94 -10.86 20.39
CA ALA A 306 -26.74 -12.32 20.48
C ALA A 306 -27.92 -13.09 19.87
N LYS A 307 -27.88 -14.43 19.84
CA LYS A 307 -29.01 -15.31 19.45
C LYS A 307 -29.68 -14.98 18.10
N ALA A 308 -28.90 -14.61 17.08
CA ALA A 308 -29.38 -14.09 15.79
C ALA A 308 -30.09 -12.73 15.84
N GLY A 309 -29.91 -11.97 16.92
CA GLY A 309 -30.37 -10.60 17.02
C GLY A 309 -29.82 -9.75 15.87
N LEU A 310 -30.72 -9.04 15.20
CA LEU A 310 -30.39 -8.00 14.24
C LEU A 310 -30.55 -6.64 14.93
N LEU A 311 -29.46 -5.89 15.08
CA LEU A 311 -29.52 -4.48 15.45
C LEU A 311 -29.48 -3.62 14.19
N ASN A 312 -30.63 -3.09 13.78
CA ASN A 312 -30.75 -2.24 12.61
C ASN A 312 -30.77 -0.75 13.03
N ILE A 313 -29.71 -0.01 12.67
CA ILE A 313 -29.52 1.40 13.00
C ILE A 313 -30.07 2.25 11.85
N ASN A 314 -31.19 2.94 12.08
CA ASN A 314 -31.90 3.72 11.05
C ASN A 314 -31.58 5.21 11.03
N GLY A 315 -30.89 5.74 12.04
CA GLY A 315 -30.55 7.14 12.16
C GLY A 315 -29.10 7.33 12.57
N ILE A 316 -28.88 7.68 13.84
CA ILE A 316 -27.54 7.95 14.38
C ILE A 316 -27.29 7.11 15.62
N ALA A 317 -26.29 6.24 15.59
CA ALA A 317 -25.79 5.57 16.78
C ALA A 317 -24.45 6.20 17.20
N ASP A 318 -24.37 6.73 18.42
CA ASP A 318 -23.13 7.11 19.09
C ASP A 318 -22.87 6.16 20.25
N ILE A 319 -22.01 5.17 20.02
CA ILE A 319 -21.73 4.07 20.94
C ILE A 319 -20.27 4.15 21.38
N LYS A 320 -20.05 4.74 22.56
CA LYS A 320 -18.72 4.84 23.20
C LYS A 320 -18.36 3.59 24.01
N ALA A 321 -19.34 2.75 24.31
CA ALA A 321 -19.17 1.41 24.86
C ALA A 321 -18.63 0.43 23.80
N ILE A 322 -18.05 -0.68 24.24
CA ILE A 322 -17.73 -1.79 23.34
C ILE A 322 -19.04 -2.41 22.86
N LEU A 323 -19.18 -2.57 21.55
CA LEU A 323 -20.29 -3.32 20.94
C LEU A 323 -19.89 -4.80 20.83
N ASN A 324 -20.54 -5.67 21.61
CA ASN A 324 -20.27 -7.11 21.56
C ASN A 324 -21.32 -7.84 20.72
N LEU A 325 -20.86 -8.56 19.68
CA LEU A 325 -21.70 -9.39 18.83
C LEU A 325 -21.30 -10.86 19.00
N LYS A 326 -22.28 -11.72 19.29
CA LYS A 326 -22.08 -13.17 19.52
C LYS A 326 -23.03 -14.01 18.67
N ASP A 327 -22.71 -15.29 18.57
CA ASP A 327 -23.48 -16.29 17.83
C ASP A 327 -23.58 -15.91 16.33
N THR A 328 -24.77 -15.56 15.86
CA THR A 328 -25.09 -15.12 14.49
C THR A 328 -25.62 -13.68 14.48
N ALA A 329 -25.24 -12.86 15.46
CA ALA A 329 -25.70 -11.49 15.60
C ALA A 329 -25.31 -10.63 14.38
N ASN A 330 -26.22 -9.75 13.97
CA ASN A 330 -26.00 -8.87 12.83
C ASN A 330 -26.24 -7.42 13.22
N VAL A 331 -25.36 -6.52 12.76
CA VAL A 331 -25.56 -5.08 12.87
C VAL A 331 -25.67 -4.53 11.45
N VAL A 332 -26.80 -3.89 11.17
CA VAL A 332 -27.02 -3.23 9.88
C VAL A 332 -27.11 -1.74 10.13
N VAL A 333 -26.21 -0.98 9.50
CA VAL A 333 -26.31 0.47 9.40
C VAL A 333 -27.13 0.76 8.16
N ALA A 334 -28.37 1.21 8.33
CA ALA A 334 -29.30 1.43 7.23
C ALA A 334 -28.80 2.53 6.27
N ALA A 335 -29.43 2.62 5.10
CA ALA A 335 -29.03 3.59 4.09
C ALA A 335 -29.10 5.01 4.65
N LYS A 336 -28.07 5.82 4.42
CA LYS A 336 -27.91 7.19 4.95
C LYS A 336 -27.84 7.31 6.48
N ALA A 337 -27.83 6.20 7.22
CA ALA A 337 -27.62 6.20 8.66
C ALA A 337 -26.12 6.33 8.99
N THR A 338 -25.83 6.74 10.22
CA THR A 338 -24.46 6.85 10.74
C THR A 338 -24.31 6.03 12.01
N ALA A 339 -23.33 5.12 12.03
CA ALA A 339 -22.96 4.36 13.22
C ALA A 339 -21.54 4.75 13.66
N ASN A 340 -21.47 5.46 14.77
CA ASN A 340 -20.24 5.81 15.48
C ASN A 340 -19.97 4.77 16.58
N LEU A 341 -19.27 3.70 16.22
CA LEU A 341 -18.86 2.61 17.11
C LEU A 341 -17.51 2.96 17.76
N LEU A 342 -17.51 4.03 18.55
CA LEU A 342 -16.31 4.66 19.11
C LEU A 342 -15.65 3.83 20.23
N GLY A 343 -16.40 2.94 20.88
CA GLY A 343 -15.86 2.05 21.90
C GLY A 343 -15.15 0.81 21.37
N GLY A 344 -15.20 0.57 20.07
CA GLY A 344 -14.72 -0.68 19.46
C GLY A 344 -15.81 -1.73 19.31
N VAL A 345 -15.48 -2.76 18.54
CA VAL A 345 -16.39 -3.85 18.19
C VAL A 345 -15.72 -5.17 18.50
N ASN A 346 -16.41 -6.03 19.21
CA ASN A 346 -16.00 -7.41 19.43
C ASN A 346 -17.03 -8.36 18.82
N ALA A 347 -16.84 -8.71 17.56
CA ALA A 347 -17.76 -9.55 16.80
C ALA A 347 -17.17 -10.94 16.56
N ILE A 348 -17.67 -11.93 17.31
CA ILE A 348 -17.17 -13.31 17.29
C ILE A 348 -18.15 -14.27 16.59
N ALA A 349 -17.70 -15.51 16.35
CA ALA A 349 -18.46 -16.57 15.71
C ALA A 349 -18.92 -16.21 14.28
N GLN A 350 -20.23 -16.18 14.02
CA GLN A 350 -20.82 -15.83 12.72
C GLN A 350 -21.41 -14.42 12.73
N SER A 351 -20.93 -13.56 13.63
CA SER A 351 -21.48 -12.21 13.78
C SER A 351 -20.95 -11.26 12.71
N GLN A 352 -21.84 -10.44 12.16
CA GLN A 352 -21.55 -9.60 11.00
C GLN A 352 -21.93 -8.13 11.21
N ILE A 353 -21.21 -7.23 10.55
CA ILE A 353 -21.59 -5.82 10.39
C ILE A 353 -21.79 -5.53 8.91
N GLN A 354 -22.85 -4.80 8.59
CA GLN A 354 -23.16 -4.35 7.24
C GLN A 354 -23.45 -2.85 7.25
N ALA A 355 -22.86 -2.10 6.32
CA ALA A 355 -23.16 -0.70 6.09
C ALA A 355 -23.83 -0.56 4.72
N MET A 356 -25.09 -0.16 4.70
CA MET A 356 -25.90 -0.04 3.48
C MET A 356 -25.52 1.20 2.67
N ASP A 357 -26.19 1.42 1.54
CA ASP A 357 -25.89 2.49 0.61
C ASP A 357 -25.86 3.88 1.28
N SER A 358 -24.83 4.67 0.97
CA SER A 358 -24.59 6.01 1.50
C SER A 358 -24.55 6.10 3.04
N SER A 359 -24.38 4.99 3.75
CA SER A 359 -24.23 4.99 5.21
C SER A 359 -22.80 5.32 5.63
N ILE A 360 -22.64 5.73 6.89
CA ILE A 360 -21.33 6.02 7.48
C ILE A 360 -21.12 5.05 8.65
N LEU A 361 -20.06 4.26 8.58
CA LEU A 361 -19.63 3.33 9.64
C LEU A 361 -18.28 3.79 10.19
N ASN A 362 -18.29 4.41 11.36
CA ASN A 362 -17.11 4.87 12.05
C ASN A 362 -16.75 3.86 13.15
N MET A 363 -15.55 3.29 13.08
CA MET A 363 -15.06 2.30 14.03
C MET A 363 -13.85 2.88 14.76
N GLY A 364 -14.00 3.06 16.07
CA GLY A 364 -12.92 3.51 16.95
C GLY A 364 -12.35 2.35 17.78
N LYS A 365 -11.18 2.56 18.38
CA LYS A 365 -10.47 1.57 19.21
C LYS A 365 -10.34 0.19 18.51
N THR A 366 -9.96 -0.82 19.29
CA THR A 366 -9.79 -2.18 18.78
C THR A 366 -11.10 -2.76 18.27
N CYS A 367 -11.08 -3.28 17.05
CA CYS A 367 -12.21 -3.96 16.43
C CYS A 367 -11.80 -5.36 15.95
N THR A 368 -12.46 -6.39 16.45
CA THR A 368 -12.31 -7.77 16.00
C THR A 368 -13.57 -8.20 15.25
N LEU A 369 -13.41 -8.62 14.00
CA LEU A 369 -14.52 -9.02 13.14
C LEU A 369 -14.26 -10.41 12.59
N SER A 370 -15.10 -11.35 13.00
CA SER A 370 -15.03 -12.76 12.61
C SER A 370 -15.66 -13.04 11.25
N GLN A 371 -16.57 -12.21 10.76
CA GLN A 371 -17.20 -12.31 9.43
C GLN A 371 -16.87 -11.09 8.55
N PRO A 372 -17.03 -11.19 7.22
CA PRO A 372 -16.75 -10.09 6.32
C PRO A 372 -17.65 -8.88 6.61
N ILE A 373 -17.06 -7.69 6.61
CA ILE A 373 -17.86 -6.46 6.62
C ILE A 373 -18.42 -6.24 5.21
N ILE A 374 -19.73 -6.05 5.07
CA ILE A 374 -20.37 -5.73 3.79
C ILE A 374 -20.63 -4.23 3.70
N MET A 375 -20.21 -3.61 2.60
CA MET A 375 -20.38 -2.19 2.35
C MET A 375 -21.13 -1.93 1.04
N GLY A 376 -22.22 -1.18 1.12
CA GLY A 376 -23.05 -0.75 0.01
C GLY A 376 -22.41 0.33 -0.87
N LYS A 377 -23.16 0.81 -1.86
CA LYS A 377 -22.74 1.88 -2.77
C LYS A 377 -22.56 3.19 -1.99
N GLN A 378 -21.47 3.92 -2.25
CA GLN A 378 -21.18 5.20 -1.58
C GLN A 378 -21.12 5.13 -0.04
N ALA A 379 -21.09 3.93 0.53
CA ALA A 379 -20.93 3.77 1.97
C ALA A 379 -19.50 4.15 2.37
N VAL A 380 -19.36 4.82 3.50
CA VAL A 380 -18.06 5.28 4.03
C VAL A 380 -17.75 4.50 5.29
N MET A 381 -16.59 3.84 5.32
CA MET A 381 -16.03 3.25 6.53
C MET A 381 -14.82 4.06 6.98
N ASN A 382 -14.80 4.44 8.26
CA ASN A 382 -13.64 5.07 8.88
C ASN A 382 -13.13 4.19 10.02
N ALA A 383 -11.98 3.55 9.82
CA ALA A 383 -11.26 2.83 10.87
C ALA A 383 -10.30 3.81 11.55
N MET A 384 -10.74 4.46 12.62
CA MET A 384 -10.15 5.73 13.10
C MET A 384 -8.92 5.58 13.99
N GLU A 385 -8.91 4.60 14.90
CA GLU A 385 -7.81 4.34 15.83
C GLU A 385 -7.86 2.90 16.34
N GLY A 386 -6.72 2.36 16.77
CA GLY A 386 -6.63 1.02 17.37
C GLY A 386 -6.35 -0.09 16.35
N THR A 387 -6.41 -1.34 16.79
CA THR A 387 -6.16 -2.49 15.90
C THR A 387 -7.47 -3.02 15.34
N HIS A 388 -7.59 -3.09 14.03
CA HIS A 388 -8.75 -3.65 13.34
C HIS A 388 -8.36 -4.98 12.69
N SER A 389 -8.86 -6.09 13.23
CA SER A 389 -8.63 -7.43 12.70
C SER A 389 -9.82 -7.87 11.86
N TRP A 390 -9.60 -7.96 10.55
CA TRP A 390 -10.59 -8.40 9.57
C TRP A 390 -10.32 -9.86 9.21
N THR A 391 -10.83 -10.77 10.04
CA THR A 391 -10.54 -12.21 9.96
C THR A 391 -11.04 -12.81 8.63
N GLN A 392 -12.18 -12.34 8.15
CA GLN A 392 -12.76 -12.75 6.86
C GLN A 392 -12.83 -11.58 5.86
N GLY A 393 -12.02 -10.53 6.09
CA GLY A 393 -11.87 -9.40 5.17
C GLY A 393 -13.08 -8.47 5.06
N ILE A 394 -13.17 -7.78 3.92
CA ILE A 394 -14.19 -6.76 3.61
C ILE A 394 -14.71 -7.00 2.19
N THR A 395 -16.01 -6.86 1.99
CA THR A 395 -16.64 -6.86 0.67
C THR A 395 -17.35 -5.54 0.42
N SER A 396 -16.78 -4.70 -0.44
CA SER A 396 -17.35 -3.39 -0.76
C SER A 396 -17.67 -3.20 -2.24
N GLN A 397 -18.64 -2.33 -2.51
CA GLN A 397 -18.95 -1.85 -3.85
C GLN A 397 -17.88 -0.89 -4.37
N VAL A 398 -17.75 -0.72 -5.69
CA VAL A 398 -16.71 0.11 -6.33
C VAL A 398 -16.64 1.54 -5.79
N ASN A 399 -17.80 2.13 -5.47
CA ASN A 399 -17.91 3.54 -5.07
C ASN A 399 -17.89 3.75 -3.54
N SER A 400 -17.68 2.71 -2.75
CA SER A 400 -17.51 2.85 -1.29
C SER A 400 -16.16 3.48 -0.97
N ILE A 401 -16.05 4.17 0.17
CA ILE A 401 -14.80 4.77 0.63
C ILE A 401 -14.39 4.11 1.95
N ILE A 402 -13.14 3.67 2.04
CA ILE A 402 -12.55 3.14 3.27
C ILE A 402 -11.39 4.05 3.64
N ASN A 403 -11.50 4.74 4.77
CA ASN A 403 -10.44 5.59 5.32
C ASN A 403 -9.82 4.94 6.55
N ILE A 404 -8.49 4.85 6.56
CA ILE A 404 -7.70 4.31 7.66
C ILE A 404 -7.04 5.49 8.40
N GLY A 405 -7.41 5.67 9.67
CA GLY A 405 -6.97 6.78 10.53
C GLY A 405 -5.52 6.67 10.99
N SER A 406 -4.99 7.79 11.50
CA SER A 406 -3.54 7.98 11.77
C SER A 406 -2.95 7.09 12.87
N LYS A 407 -3.78 6.42 13.66
CA LYS A 407 -3.36 5.50 14.73
C LYS A 407 -3.98 4.11 14.56
N SER A 408 -4.36 3.78 13.33
CA SER A 408 -5.02 2.52 13.01
C SER A 408 -4.01 1.50 12.51
N ASN A 409 -4.10 0.29 13.06
CA ASN A 409 -3.37 -0.87 12.58
C ASN A 409 -4.37 -1.88 12.01
N ILE A 410 -4.37 -2.04 10.70
CA ILE A 410 -5.26 -2.93 9.99
C ILE A 410 -4.55 -4.27 9.76
N ILE A 411 -5.24 -5.34 10.14
CA ILE A 411 -4.80 -6.71 9.94
C ILE A 411 -5.84 -7.40 9.06
N ALA A 412 -5.59 -7.42 7.75
CA ALA A 412 -6.43 -8.08 6.76
C ALA A 412 -5.97 -9.53 6.57
N ASN A 413 -6.75 -10.48 7.09
CA ASN A 413 -6.38 -11.89 7.12
C ASN A 413 -7.10 -12.75 6.07
N LYS A 414 -7.87 -12.14 5.17
CA LYS A 414 -8.55 -12.79 4.05
C LYS A 414 -8.88 -11.76 2.97
N ASP A 415 -9.57 -12.22 1.92
CA ASP A 415 -9.97 -11.43 0.77
C ASP A 415 -10.64 -10.11 1.16
N CYS A 416 -10.07 -9.02 0.66
CA CYS A 416 -10.59 -7.68 0.84
C CYS A 416 -10.91 -7.07 -0.52
N LYS A 417 -12.14 -6.65 -0.74
CA LYS A 417 -12.54 -5.89 -1.91
C LYS A 417 -12.89 -4.48 -1.47
N PHE A 418 -12.10 -3.51 -1.90
CA PHE A 418 -12.27 -2.10 -1.61
C PHE A 418 -12.79 -1.34 -2.84
N GLY A 419 -13.53 -0.27 -2.58
CA GLY A 419 -13.77 0.80 -3.55
C GLY A 419 -12.54 1.71 -3.57
N ILE A 420 -12.65 2.89 -2.95
CA ILE A 420 -11.52 3.78 -2.67
C ILE A 420 -10.92 3.40 -1.31
N LEU A 421 -9.58 3.39 -1.21
CA LEU A 421 -8.86 3.12 0.02
C LEU A 421 -7.88 4.27 0.31
N ASN A 422 -8.05 4.93 1.45
CA ASN A 422 -7.21 6.06 1.86
C ASN A 422 -6.51 5.75 3.19
N LEU A 423 -5.18 5.90 3.22
CA LEU A 423 -4.36 5.69 4.42
C LEU A 423 -3.82 7.03 4.93
N ALA A 424 -4.20 7.42 6.15
CA ALA A 424 -3.70 8.62 6.81
C ALA A 424 -2.26 8.42 7.33
N THR A 425 -1.56 9.52 7.61
CA THR A 425 -0.20 9.52 8.18
C THR A 425 -0.16 8.71 9.47
N GLY A 426 0.76 7.75 9.60
CA GLY A 426 0.90 6.90 10.79
C GLY A 426 0.00 5.65 10.81
N SER A 427 -0.88 5.48 9.83
CA SER A 427 -1.65 4.24 9.68
C SER A 427 -0.76 3.08 9.21
N ASN A 428 -1.08 1.86 9.67
CA ASN A 428 -0.47 0.63 9.19
C ASN A 428 -1.54 -0.28 8.59
N VAL A 429 -1.28 -0.81 7.40
CA VAL A 429 -2.12 -1.82 6.75
C VAL A 429 -1.26 -3.03 6.41
N ASN A 430 -1.54 -4.15 7.08
CA ASN A 430 -0.91 -5.44 6.85
C ASN A 430 -1.91 -6.40 6.21
N ILE A 431 -1.62 -6.83 4.98
CA ILE A 431 -2.40 -7.82 4.24
C ILE A 431 -1.64 -9.15 4.36
N ASN A 432 -2.20 -10.10 5.12
CA ASN A 432 -1.50 -11.32 5.54
C ASN A 432 -1.98 -12.60 4.84
N SER A 433 -3.14 -12.54 4.18
CA SER A 433 -3.66 -13.67 3.40
C SER A 433 -4.74 -13.21 2.42
N GLY A 434 -5.06 -14.08 1.44
CA GLY A 434 -6.12 -13.84 0.46
C GLY A 434 -5.74 -12.82 -0.60
N THR A 435 -6.74 -12.34 -1.32
CA THR A 435 -6.62 -11.35 -2.40
C THR A 435 -7.27 -10.04 -1.97
N THR A 436 -6.47 -8.99 -1.87
CA THR A 436 -6.94 -7.62 -1.69
C THR A 436 -7.03 -6.92 -3.03
N ILE A 437 -8.24 -6.53 -3.44
CA ILE A 437 -8.52 -5.79 -4.68
C ILE A 437 -8.97 -4.38 -4.30
N VAL A 438 -8.26 -3.37 -4.79
CA VAL A 438 -8.69 -1.96 -4.70
C VAL A 438 -9.23 -1.54 -6.06
N GLN A 439 -10.56 -1.37 -6.15
CA GLN A 439 -11.26 -1.08 -7.41
C GLN A 439 -11.18 0.40 -7.79
N GLY A 440 -11.18 1.27 -6.78
CA GLY A 440 -10.95 2.71 -6.90
C GLY A 440 -9.51 3.07 -6.57
N ALA A 441 -9.23 4.35 -6.37
CA ALA A 441 -7.90 4.82 -6.05
C ALA A 441 -7.43 4.29 -4.68
N LEU A 442 -6.20 3.78 -4.61
CA LEU A 442 -5.45 3.68 -3.38
C LEU A 442 -4.63 4.96 -3.21
N THR A 443 -4.89 5.70 -2.14
CA THR A 443 -4.06 6.84 -1.75
C THR A 443 -3.46 6.62 -0.37
N THR A 444 -2.17 6.88 -0.22
CA THR A 444 -1.50 6.80 1.08
C THR A 444 -0.81 8.10 1.40
N ALA A 445 -0.82 8.49 2.67
CA ALA A 445 -0.05 9.63 3.16
C ALA A 445 1.38 9.21 3.51
N SER A 446 2.30 10.18 3.56
CA SER A 446 3.68 9.97 4.01
C SER A 446 3.69 9.34 5.41
N ASN A 447 4.64 8.44 5.69
CA ASN A 447 4.79 7.71 6.96
C ASN A 447 3.62 6.78 7.34
N SER A 448 2.70 6.46 6.41
CA SER A 448 1.90 5.24 6.56
C SER A 448 2.73 4.01 6.15
N ALA A 449 2.29 2.82 6.52
CA ALA A 449 2.91 1.56 6.13
C ALA A 449 1.88 0.69 5.40
N LEU A 450 2.28 0.15 4.24
CA LEU A 450 1.48 -0.82 3.49
C LEU A 450 2.35 -2.05 3.20
N ALA A 451 2.05 -3.14 3.89
CA ALA A 451 2.78 -4.41 3.77
C ALA A 451 1.86 -5.53 3.31
N VAL A 452 2.36 -6.37 2.40
CA VAL A 452 1.66 -7.53 1.86
C VAL A 452 2.54 -8.75 2.11
N THR A 453 2.00 -9.78 2.75
CA THR A 453 2.70 -11.02 3.11
C THR A 453 1.77 -12.21 2.83
N ASN A 454 2.24 -13.25 2.13
CA ASN A 454 1.43 -14.44 1.78
C ASN A 454 0.06 -14.11 1.13
N ALA A 455 -0.02 -13.00 0.41
CA ALA A 455 -1.26 -12.44 -0.09
C ALA A 455 -1.07 -11.73 -1.43
N VAL A 456 -2.18 -11.44 -2.10
CA VAL A 456 -2.19 -10.69 -3.35
C VAL A 456 -2.73 -9.28 -3.11
N LEU A 457 -2.03 -8.26 -3.58
CA LEU A 457 -2.53 -6.89 -3.72
C LEU A 457 -2.77 -6.60 -5.20
N ASN A 458 -4.00 -6.32 -5.59
CA ASN A 458 -4.36 -5.93 -6.95
C ASN A 458 -4.95 -4.51 -6.97
N LEU A 459 -4.29 -3.60 -7.68
CA LEU A 459 -4.71 -2.21 -7.86
C LEU A 459 -5.33 -2.03 -9.25
N LYS A 460 -6.64 -1.81 -9.30
CA LYS A 460 -7.43 -1.72 -10.55
C LYS A 460 -7.62 -0.30 -11.08
N ALA A 461 -7.27 0.72 -10.30
CA ALA A 461 -7.41 2.12 -10.69
C ALA A 461 -6.18 2.95 -10.31
N THR A 462 -6.09 4.14 -10.89
CA THR A 462 -4.97 5.06 -10.67
C THR A 462 -4.74 5.29 -9.19
N SER A 463 -3.53 4.99 -8.72
CA SER A 463 -3.18 4.98 -7.30
C SER A 463 -1.90 5.77 -7.04
N VAL A 464 -1.85 6.47 -5.90
CA VAL A 464 -0.70 7.28 -5.47
C VAL A 464 -0.28 6.82 -4.08
N ILE A 465 0.86 6.15 -4.00
CA ILE A 465 1.35 5.54 -2.77
C ILE A 465 2.54 6.40 -2.29
N LYS A 466 2.30 7.19 -1.25
CA LYS A 466 3.32 8.04 -0.59
C LYS A 466 4.00 7.35 0.60
N SER A 467 3.59 6.12 0.90
CA SER A 467 4.19 5.23 1.87
C SER A 467 5.15 4.25 1.22
N ALA A 468 6.08 3.69 2.01
CA ALA A 468 6.85 2.56 1.56
C ALA A 468 5.91 1.37 1.30
N LEU A 469 5.94 0.84 0.08
CA LEU A 469 5.23 -0.39 -0.28
C LEU A 469 6.15 -1.59 -0.04
N SER A 470 5.73 -2.50 0.82
CA SER A 470 6.49 -3.71 1.17
C SER A 470 5.77 -4.94 0.66
N ILE A 471 6.37 -5.65 -0.30
CA ILE A 471 5.86 -6.91 -0.85
C ILE A 471 6.74 -8.04 -0.33
N ASN A 472 6.30 -8.66 0.76
CA ASN A 472 7.09 -9.63 1.53
C ASN A 472 7.02 -11.03 0.94
N ALA A 473 7.54 -12.02 1.68
CA ALA A 473 7.57 -13.41 1.26
C ALA A 473 6.20 -13.91 0.78
N GLN A 474 6.22 -14.65 -0.34
CA GLN A 474 5.05 -15.25 -1.00
C GLN A 474 3.93 -14.27 -1.36
N ALA A 475 4.19 -12.95 -1.31
CA ALA A 475 3.22 -11.96 -1.71
C ALA A 475 3.26 -11.69 -3.22
N LYS A 476 2.14 -11.24 -3.78
CA LYS A 476 2.04 -10.82 -5.17
C LYS A 476 1.43 -9.43 -5.27
N ALA A 477 2.06 -8.53 -6.01
CA ALA A 477 1.47 -7.25 -6.39
C ALA A 477 1.04 -7.29 -7.86
N ILE A 478 -0.15 -6.78 -8.17
CA ILE A 478 -0.70 -6.66 -9.53
C ILE A 478 -1.12 -5.21 -9.74
N PHE A 479 -0.52 -4.55 -10.72
CA PHE A 479 -0.82 -3.16 -11.07
C PHE A 479 -1.52 -3.10 -12.43
N ASP A 480 -2.85 -3.07 -12.39
CA ASP A 480 -3.74 -3.06 -13.57
C ASP A 480 -4.03 -1.65 -14.09
N SER A 481 -3.56 -0.62 -13.40
CA SER A 481 -3.72 0.79 -13.78
C SER A 481 -2.48 1.59 -13.35
N LYS A 482 -2.50 2.91 -13.59
CA LYS A 482 -1.36 3.77 -13.28
C LYS A 482 -1.05 3.76 -11.78
N VAL A 483 0.19 3.46 -11.38
CA VAL A 483 0.61 3.53 -9.96
C VAL A 483 1.84 4.42 -9.81
N ASP A 484 1.74 5.45 -8.97
CA ASP A 484 2.86 6.30 -8.60
C ASP A 484 3.35 5.91 -7.18
N LEU A 485 4.56 5.35 -7.09
CA LEU A 485 5.23 4.93 -5.86
C LEU A 485 6.23 6.01 -5.42
N LEU A 486 5.77 6.97 -4.60
CA LEU A 486 6.54 8.16 -4.21
C LEU A 486 7.55 7.91 -3.07
N ALA A 487 7.36 6.84 -2.31
CA ALA A 487 8.29 6.42 -1.25
C ALA A 487 8.95 5.05 -1.53
N GLY A 488 8.89 4.61 -2.79
CA GLY A 488 9.57 3.41 -3.27
C GLY A 488 8.87 2.12 -2.88
N ILE A 489 9.50 1.02 -3.29
CA ILE A 489 9.05 -0.35 -3.06
C ILE A 489 10.20 -1.22 -2.57
N THR A 490 9.93 -2.10 -1.62
CA THR A 490 10.84 -3.15 -1.18
C THR A 490 10.17 -4.50 -1.36
N THR A 491 10.87 -5.45 -1.98
CA THR A 491 10.33 -6.78 -2.23
C THR A 491 11.24 -7.91 -1.74
N HIS A 492 10.61 -9.00 -1.33
CA HIS A 492 11.27 -10.26 -0.98
C HIS A 492 11.58 -11.10 -2.23
N ILE A 493 12.56 -11.99 -2.15
CA ILE A 493 12.95 -12.83 -3.30
C ILE A 493 11.85 -13.80 -3.77
N ASP A 494 11.01 -14.25 -2.83
CA ASP A 494 9.88 -15.15 -3.09
C ASP A 494 8.59 -14.43 -3.50
N SER A 495 8.62 -13.11 -3.64
CA SER A 495 7.44 -12.35 -4.04
C SER A 495 7.38 -12.18 -5.56
N THR A 496 6.27 -11.66 -6.07
CA THR A 496 6.11 -11.38 -7.51
C THR A 496 5.42 -10.04 -7.73
N ILE A 497 5.81 -9.32 -8.77
CA ILE A 497 5.12 -8.12 -9.23
C ILE A 497 4.68 -8.32 -10.68
N ASP A 498 3.40 -8.14 -10.97
CA ASP A 498 2.87 -8.07 -12.34
C ASP A 498 2.46 -6.63 -12.64
N ILE A 499 2.99 -6.07 -13.72
CA ILE A 499 2.75 -4.69 -14.15
C ILE A 499 2.05 -4.73 -15.51
N ASN A 500 0.76 -4.37 -15.52
CA ASN A 500 -0.10 -4.37 -16.70
C ASN A 500 -0.36 -2.95 -17.25
N HIS A 501 0.16 -1.93 -16.56
CA HIS A 501 0.02 -0.52 -16.93
C HIS A 501 1.19 0.29 -16.36
N ASN A 502 1.26 1.58 -16.65
CA ASN A 502 2.31 2.50 -16.18
C ASN A 502 2.54 2.48 -14.65
N VAL A 503 3.75 2.19 -14.21
CA VAL A 503 4.19 2.27 -12.82
C VAL A 503 5.41 3.18 -12.74
N ASN A 504 5.33 4.23 -11.92
CA ASN A 504 6.43 5.16 -11.68
C ASN A 504 6.97 4.96 -10.27
N ILE A 505 8.25 4.63 -10.17
CA ILE A 505 8.96 4.50 -8.90
C ILE A 505 9.88 5.71 -8.73
N LEU A 506 9.55 6.59 -7.78
CA LEU A 506 10.18 7.93 -7.67
C LEU A 506 11.06 8.09 -6.43
N ALA A 507 11.23 7.03 -5.64
CA ALA A 507 12.15 6.98 -4.50
C ALA A 507 12.88 5.63 -4.45
N SER A 508 13.97 5.58 -3.68
CA SER A 508 14.90 4.45 -3.67
C SER A 508 14.17 3.15 -3.38
N SER A 509 14.46 2.13 -4.18
CA SER A 509 13.71 0.88 -4.18
C SER A 509 14.61 -0.34 -4.30
N THR A 510 14.17 -1.44 -3.71
CA THR A 510 14.88 -2.73 -3.74
C THR A 510 13.93 -3.82 -4.23
N ILE A 511 14.13 -4.24 -5.48
CA ILE A 511 13.30 -5.22 -6.18
C ILE A 511 14.10 -6.52 -6.31
N LYS A 512 13.87 -7.48 -5.41
CA LYS A 512 14.48 -8.82 -5.44
C LYS A 512 13.57 -9.88 -6.04
N SER A 513 12.32 -9.51 -6.29
CA SER A 513 11.24 -10.37 -6.75
C SER A 513 11.23 -10.55 -8.26
N VAL A 514 10.57 -11.61 -8.72
CA VAL A 514 10.21 -11.75 -10.14
C VAL A 514 9.26 -10.62 -10.51
N THR A 515 9.68 -9.75 -11.42
CA THR A 515 8.90 -8.61 -11.90
C THR A 515 8.55 -8.81 -13.36
N ASN A 516 7.26 -8.97 -13.67
CA ASN A 516 6.74 -9.14 -15.02
C ASN A 516 6.16 -7.81 -15.51
N LEU A 517 6.81 -7.22 -16.51
CA LEU A 517 6.28 -6.08 -17.24
C LEU A 517 5.55 -6.60 -18.46
N ASN A 518 4.22 -6.68 -18.35
CA ASN A 518 3.34 -7.28 -19.35
C ASN A 518 3.05 -6.30 -20.50
N ALA A 519 2.35 -6.77 -21.54
CA ALA A 519 2.07 -5.96 -22.72
C ALA A 519 1.39 -4.62 -22.36
N ASN A 520 1.89 -3.51 -22.91
CA ASN A 520 1.52 -2.12 -22.58
C ASN A 520 1.98 -1.61 -21.20
N GLY A 521 2.70 -2.43 -20.42
CA GLY A 521 3.32 -2.00 -19.18
C GLY A 521 4.48 -1.05 -19.44
N LEU A 522 4.47 0.09 -18.75
CA LEU A 522 5.62 1.00 -18.65
C LEU A 522 6.10 0.97 -17.20
N LEU A 523 7.36 0.62 -16.97
CA LEU A 523 7.98 0.74 -15.65
C LEU A 523 9.04 1.84 -15.70
N VAL A 524 8.86 2.89 -14.90
CA VAL A 524 9.81 3.99 -14.79
C VAL A 524 10.52 3.91 -13.44
N PHE A 525 11.83 3.71 -13.46
CA PHE A 525 12.71 3.98 -12.33
C PHE A 525 13.19 5.43 -12.42
N GLY A 526 12.48 6.33 -11.73
CA GLY A 526 12.73 7.77 -11.74
C GLY A 526 13.14 8.32 -10.37
N GLY A 527 13.07 9.64 -10.22
CA GLY A 527 13.45 10.34 -8.99
C GLY A 527 14.51 11.41 -9.21
N SER A 528 14.80 12.18 -8.16
CA SER A 528 15.89 13.16 -8.16
C SER A 528 17.27 12.49 -8.17
N LYS A 529 18.33 13.23 -8.55
CA LYS A 529 19.72 12.76 -8.45
C LYS A 529 20.00 12.17 -7.05
N GLY A 530 20.59 10.98 -7.00
CA GLY A 530 20.88 10.24 -5.76
C GLY A 530 19.80 9.23 -5.33
N VAL A 531 18.64 9.20 -5.99
CA VAL A 531 17.68 8.09 -5.85
C VAL A 531 18.21 6.89 -6.60
N SER A 532 18.44 5.78 -5.89
CA SER A 532 18.95 4.53 -6.46
C SER A 532 17.92 3.42 -6.39
N HIS A 533 17.71 2.75 -7.51
CA HIS A 533 16.88 1.57 -7.64
C HIS A 533 17.77 0.36 -7.83
N SER A 534 17.55 -0.70 -7.07
CA SER A 534 18.19 -1.99 -7.32
C SER A 534 17.13 -2.99 -7.76
N CYS A 535 17.33 -3.60 -8.91
CA CYS A 535 16.63 -4.79 -9.34
C CYS A 535 17.66 -5.91 -9.35
N SER A 536 17.90 -6.49 -8.17
CA SER A 536 18.90 -7.52 -7.95
C SER A 536 18.25 -8.70 -7.27
N GLY A 537 18.01 -9.77 -8.02
CA GLY A 537 17.72 -11.04 -7.38
C GLY A 537 19.03 -11.71 -7.07
N ASP A 538 19.23 -12.17 -5.83
CA ASP A 538 20.08 -13.34 -5.55
C ASP A 538 19.44 -14.63 -6.12
N ILE A 539 18.73 -14.50 -7.25
CA ILE A 539 18.07 -15.60 -7.94
C ILE A 539 19.17 -16.30 -8.72
N THR A 540 19.83 -17.21 -8.03
CA THR A 540 20.92 -18.06 -8.57
C THR A 540 20.43 -19.11 -9.56
N SER A 541 19.11 -19.29 -9.71
CA SER A 541 18.51 -20.18 -10.71
C SER A 541 18.16 -19.42 -12.00
N ASP A 542 18.75 -19.86 -13.11
CA ASP A 542 18.36 -19.53 -14.50
C ASP A 542 16.84 -19.55 -14.79
N ALA A 543 16.07 -20.38 -14.08
CA ALA A 543 14.64 -20.55 -14.25
C ALA A 543 13.78 -19.35 -13.83
N LYS A 544 14.30 -18.44 -12.99
CA LYS A 544 13.57 -17.25 -12.52
C LYS A 544 14.32 -16.00 -12.96
N SER A 545 13.76 -15.28 -13.91
CA SER A 545 14.23 -13.94 -14.27
C SER A 545 13.71 -12.92 -13.27
N THR A 546 14.57 -12.00 -12.84
CA THR A 546 14.22 -10.92 -11.91
C THR A 546 13.36 -9.86 -12.59
N LEU A 547 13.57 -9.63 -13.88
CA LEU A 547 12.76 -8.73 -14.71
C LEU A 547 12.43 -9.37 -16.05
N ASN A 548 11.15 -9.52 -16.36
CA ASN A 548 10.62 -9.98 -17.64
C ASN A 548 9.94 -8.81 -18.35
N VAL A 549 10.55 -8.29 -19.41
CA VAL A 549 10.00 -7.22 -20.23
C VAL A 549 9.44 -7.83 -21.50
N VAL A 550 8.12 -7.98 -21.59
CA VAL A 550 7.49 -8.68 -22.72
C VAL A 550 7.23 -7.77 -23.91
N ALA A 551 6.68 -8.34 -24.99
CA ALA A 551 6.34 -7.62 -26.21
C ALA A 551 5.49 -6.36 -25.95
N GLY A 552 5.96 -5.21 -26.46
CA GLY A 552 5.30 -3.92 -26.31
C GLY A 552 5.44 -3.26 -24.93
N ALA A 553 6.13 -3.90 -23.98
CA ALA A 553 6.46 -3.31 -22.69
C ALA A 553 7.70 -2.44 -22.77
N ILE A 554 7.77 -1.42 -21.90
CA ILE A 554 8.85 -0.43 -21.89
C ILE A 554 9.40 -0.25 -20.47
N LEU A 555 10.69 -0.47 -20.29
CA LEU A 555 11.42 -0.11 -19.08
C LEU A 555 12.16 1.21 -19.28
N HIS A 556 11.85 2.22 -18.49
CA HIS A 556 12.56 3.50 -18.46
C HIS A 556 13.42 3.60 -17.20
N LEU A 557 14.71 3.90 -17.39
CA LEU A 557 15.69 4.11 -16.34
C LEU A 557 16.08 5.58 -16.35
N ASP A 558 15.32 6.42 -15.65
CA ASP A 558 15.53 7.88 -15.57
C ASP A 558 16.39 8.29 -14.37
N GLY A 559 16.37 7.51 -13.28
CA GLY A 559 17.21 7.67 -12.09
C GLY A 559 18.46 6.76 -12.11
N ASP A 560 19.17 6.68 -10.98
CA ASP A 560 20.26 5.72 -10.83
C ASP A 560 19.65 4.31 -10.64
N ALA A 561 20.01 3.35 -11.48
CA ALA A 561 19.43 2.01 -11.45
C ALA A 561 20.51 0.94 -11.57
N VAL A 562 20.51 -0.05 -10.68
CA VAL A 562 21.36 -1.23 -10.75
C VAL A 562 20.48 -2.43 -11.11
N LEU A 563 20.78 -3.09 -12.22
CA LEU A 563 20.11 -4.31 -12.67
C LEU A 563 21.11 -5.46 -12.55
N ALA A 564 20.83 -6.42 -11.67
CA ALA A 564 21.68 -7.58 -11.44
C ALA A 564 20.84 -8.88 -11.45
N GLY A 565 21.41 -9.94 -12.02
CA GLY A 565 20.74 -11.22 -12.23
C GLY A 565 20.17 -11.35 -13.64
N THR A 566 19.39 -12.40 -13.88
CA THR A 566 18.87 -12.71 -15.22
C THR A 566 17.62 -11.88 -15.55
N HIS A 567 17.68 -11.07 -16.60
CA HIS A 567 16.60 -10.24 -17.09
C HIS A 567 16.25 -10.65 -18.53
N LYS A 568 14.96 -10.83 -18.84
CA LYS A 568 14.49 -11.25 -20.17
C LYS A 568 13.81 -10.10 -20.90
N LEU A 569 14.19 -9.91 -22.15
CA LEU A 569 13.56 -9.01 -23.11
C LEU A 569 12.88 -9.90 -24.16
N VAL A 570 11.60 -9.68 -24.43
CA VAL A 570 10.83 -10.51 -25.36
C VAL A 570 10.22 -9.65 -26.46
N ASP A 571 10.38 -10.08 -27.72
CA ASP A 571 9.60 -9.65 -28.90
C ASP A 571 9.27 -8.14 -28.97
N GLY A 572 10.26 -7.29 -29.24
CA GLY A 572 10.00 -5.85 -29.43
C GLY A 572 9.89 -5.02 -28.14
N SER A 573 10.13 -5.62 -26.98
CA SER A 573 10.28 -4.93 -25.70
C SER A 573 11.34 -3.82 -25.77
N GLN A 574 11.18 -2.74 -24.99
CA GLN A 574 12.14 -1.63 -24.98
C GLN A 574 12.76 -1.39 -23.60
N ILE A 575 14.04 -1.06 -23.58
CA ILE A 575 14.72 -0.44 -22.43
C ILE A 575 15.25 0.92 -22.89
N ILE A 576 14.89 1.98 -22.15
CA ILE A 576 15.35 3.35 -22.39
C ILE A 576 16.08 3.83 -21.14
N VAL A 577 17.32 4.31 -21.31
CA VAL A 577 18.18 4.78 -20.22
C VAL A 577 18.44 6.26 -20.38
N ASN A 578 17.87 7.08 -19.50
CA ASN A 578 18.12 8.54 -19.45
C ASN A 578 18.88 8.97 -18.19
N GLY A 579 18.91 8.13 -17.15
CA GLY A 579 19.71 8.27 -15.93
C GLY A 579 21.00 7.43 -15.97
N ASN A 580 21.52 7.03 -14.81
CA ASN A 580 22.68 6.14 -14.72
C ASN A 580 22.24 4.70 -14.45
N ALA A 581 22.31 3.83 -15.44
CA ALA A 581 22.05 2.40 -15.28
C ALA A 581 23.38 1.63 -15.08
N ASN A 582 23.41 0.64 -14.20
CA ASN A 582 24.48 -0.34 -14.11
C ASN A 582 23.88 -1.75 -14.17
N ILE A 583 24.03 -2.40 -15.31
CA ILE A 583 23.46 -3.70 -15.63
C ILE A 583 24.54 -4.75 -15.46
N ILE A 584 24.74 -5.20 -14.23
CA ILE A 584 25.86 -6.00 -13.74
C ILE A 584 25.94 -7.41 -14.37
N SER A 585 24.84 -7.96 -14.89
CA SER A 585 24.81 -9.21 -15.67
C SER A 585 23.41 -9.50 -16.21
N GLY A 586 23.29 -10.46 -17.14
CA GLY A 586 22.07 -11.26 -17.33
C GLY A 586 20.95 -10.73 -18.23
N LEU A 587 21.16 -9.68 -19.04
CA LEU A 587 20.19 -9.35 -20.09
C LEU A 587 20.19 -10.44 -21.17
N THR A 588 19.04 -11.04 -21.40
CA THR A 588 18.79 -12.03 -22.46
C THR A 588 17.62 -11.56 -23.30
N SER A 589 17.79 -11.45 -24.62
CA SER A 589 16.71 -11.16 -25.55
C SER A 589 16.23 -12.45 -26.19
N THR A 590 14.91 -12.61 -26.31
CA THR A 590 14.24 -13.80 -26.85
C THR A 590 13.06 -13.37 -27.73
N GLY A 591 12.62 -14.25 -28.63
CA GLY A 591 11.51 -13.98 -29.53
C GLY A 591 11.94 -13.73 -30.99
N SER A 592 10.93 -13.52 -31.83
CA SER A 592 10.99 -13.25 -33.26
C SER A 592 11.23 -11.78 -33.64
N ALA A 593 10.83 -10.83 -32.78
CA ALA A 593 10.93 -9.39 -33.04
C ALA A 593 12.07 -8.74 -32.24
N LEU A 594 12.78 -7.79 -32.88
CA LEU A 594 13.92 -7.11 -32.28
C LEU A 594 13.50 -6.25 -31.08
N SER A 595 14.04 -6.56 -29.89
CA SER A 595 13.94 -5.68 -28.72
C SER A 595 14.89 -4.48 -28.84
N HIS A 596 14.47 -3.31 -28.39
CA HIS A 596 15.25 -2.08 -28.49
C HIS A 596 15.89 -1.71 -27.15
N PHE A 597 17.20 -1.45 -27.17
CA PHE A 597 17.94 -0.90 -26.04
C PHE A 597 18.48 0.47 -26.43
N THR A 598 17.99 1.54 -25.79
CA THR A 598 18.31 2.92 -26.12
C THR A 598 18.94 3.62 -24.91
N VAL A 599 20.12 4.20 -25.09
CA VAL A 599 20.69 5.14 -24.11
C VAL A 599 20.47 6.56 -24.64
N GLY A 600 19.65 7.33 -23.92
CA GLY A 600 19.33 8.71 -24.22
C GLY A 600 20.54 9.64 -24.03
N PRO A 601 20.44 10.90 -24.52
CA PRO A 601 21.56 11.85 -24.53
C PRO A 601 22.08 12.23 -23.13
N THR A 602 21.24 12.11 -22.09
CA THR A 602 21.63 12.35 -20.69
C THR A 602 22.02 11.07 -19.96
N GLY A 603 21.75 9.91 -20.56
CA GLY A 603 21.90 8.62 -19.91
C GLY A 603 23.34 8.10 -19.93
N SER A 604 23.71 7.44 -18.84
CA SER A 604 24.86 6.55 -18.77
C SER A 604 24.37 5.14 -18.50
N CYS A 605 24.92 4.15 -19.18
CA CYS A 605 24.65 2.75 -18.85
C CYS A 605 25.99 2.03 -18.76
N VAL A 606 26.23 1.26 -17.70
CA VAL A 606 27.31 0.27 -17.55
C VAL A 606 26.67 -1.09 -17.81
N LEU A 607 27.23 -1.97 -18.65
CA LEU A 607 26.88 -3.40 -18.66
C LEU A 607 28.03 -4.18 -18.01
N GLY A 608 27.73 -5.26 -17.27
CA GLY A 608 28.59 -6.22 -16.55
C GLY A 608 29.56 -5.68 -15.47
N ASN A 609 30.42 -6.55 -14.90
CA ASN A 609 30.98 -6.38 -13.54
C ASN A 609 32.52 -6.46 -13.43
N THR A 610 33.13 -5.50 -12.70
CA THR A 610 34.05 -5.77 -11.57
C THR A 610 33.88 -4.68 -10.50
N PRO A 611 33.39 -4.98 -9.28
CA PRO A 611 33.59 -4.10 -8.14
C PRO A 611 35.10 -3.99 -7.88
N MET A 612 35.62 -2.76 -7.76
CA MET A 612 37.03 -2.49 -7.51
C MET A 612 37.56 -3.37 -6.36
N PRO A 613 38.58 -4.22 -6.59
CA PRO A 613 39.07 -5.11 -5.55
C PRO A 613 39.63 -4.30 -4.39
N THR A 614 39.08 -4.50 -3.20
CA THR A 614 39.66 -3.98 -1.95
C THR A 614 41.11 -4.47 -1.86
N LEU A 615 42.04 -3.54 -1.77
CA LEU A 615 43.48 -3.77 -1.80
C LEU A 615 43.88 -4.93 -0.85
N PRO A 616 44.54 -6.00 -1.33
CA PRO A 616 44.97 -7.09 -0.46
C PRO A 616 45.98 -6.59 0.57
N SER A 617 45.72 -6.88 1.84
CA SER A 617 46.69 -6.65 2.92
C SER A 617 47.96 -7.45 2.67
N PHE A 618 49.10 -6.76 2.70
CA PHE A 618 50.42 -7.32 2.40
C PHE A 618 50.75 -8.52 3.31
N PRO A 619 51.13 -9.69 2.76
CA PRO A 619 51.63 -10.80 3.55
C PRO A 619 53.01 -10.48 4.12
N THR A 620 53.18 -10.73 5.43
CA THR A 620 54.43 -10.58 6.17
C THR A 620 55.48 -11.55 5.65
N ILE A 621 56.54 -11.01 5.04
CA ILE A 621 57.71 -11.77 4.57
C ILE A 621 58.65 -12.05 5.77
N PRO A 622 58.99 -13.31 6.07
CA PRO A 622 59.93 -13.66 7.15
C PRO A 622 61.36 -13.20 6.82
N GLY A 623 62.02 -12.49 7.75
CA GLY A 623 63.47 -12.23 7.71
C GLY A 623 63.93 -10.77 7.68
N PHE A 624 63.03 -9.79 7.61
CA PHE A 624 63.40 -8.38 7.81
C PHE A 624 63.11 -7.92 9.25
N PRO A 625 64.07 -7.27 9.93
CA PRO A 625 63.92 -6.87 11.33
C PRO A 625 62.75 -5.91 11.49
N SER A 626 61.93 -6.22 12.49
CA SER A 626 60.68 -5.56 12.88
C SER A 626 60.83 -4.04 12.98
N PHE A 627 60.16 -3.31 12.09
CA PHE A 627 59.88 -1.90 12.33
C PHE A 627 59.04 -1.78 13.60
N PRO A 628 59.40 -0.91 14.56
CA PRO A 628 58.72 -0.80 15.83
C PRO A 628 57.24 -0.54 15.58
N SER A 629 56.42 -1.42 16.15
CA SER A 629 54.98 -1.49 16.03
C SER A 629 54.37 -0.10 16.18
N ALA A 630 54.04 0.52 15.05
CA ALA A 630 53.09 1.60 15.01
C ALA A 630 51.80 1.02 15.58
N SER A 631 51.49 1.44 16.81
CA SER A 631 50.12 1.44 17.29
C SER A 631 49.27 1.91 16.13
N GLN A 632 48.41 1.03 15.61
CA GLN A 632 47.31 1.43 14.76
C GLN A 632 46.42 2.33 15.62
N LYS A 633 46.85 3.58 15.79
CA LYS A 633 45.93 4.70 15.82
C LYS A 633 45.26 4.66 14.46
N SER A 634 44.21 3.86 14.41
CA SER A 634 43.15 3.97 13.44
C SER A 634 42.87 5.46 13.31
N TRP A 635 43.34 6.04 12.21
CA TRP A 635 42.86 7.31 11.72
C TRP A 635 41.44 7.05 11.23
N SER A 636 40.56 6.75 12.19
CA SER A 636 39.18 7.16 12.09
C SER A 636 39.24 8.64 11.78
N HIS A 637 38.95 8.97 10.52
CA HIS A 637 38.51 10.28 10.08
C HIS A 637 37.21 10.60 10.85
N HIS A 638 37.31 10.77 12.17
CA HIS A 638 36.46 11.67 12.90
C HIS A 638 36.71 13.01 12.23
N GLY A 639 35.62 13.57 11.70
CA GLY A 639 35.62 14.81 10.96
C GLY A 639 36.61 15.78 11.59
N HIS A 640 37.70 16.02 10.88
CA HIS A 640 38.43 17.25 11.08
C HIS A 640 37.46 18.29 10.55
N SER A 641 36.70 18.84 11.51
CA SER A 641 36.16 20.18 11.49
C SER A 641 37.30 21.13 11.13
N ASN A 642 37.70 21.14 9.86
CA ASN A 642 38.39 22.25 9.29
C ASN A 642 37.37 23.38 9.37
N ASN A 643 37.61 24.24 10.36
CA ASN A 643 37.00 25.55 10.52
C ASN A 643 36.50 26.04 9.17
N GLY A 644 35.19 26.24 9.09
CA GLY A 644 34.53 26.77 7.90
C GLY A 644 35.21 28.06 7.49
N ASN A 645 36.11 27.97 6.52
CA ASN A 645 36.49 29.13 5.74
C ASN A 645 35.20 29.57 5.06
N ASN A 646 34.71 30.74 5.49
CA ASN A 646 33.58 31.45 4.91
C ASN A 646 33.55 31.21 3.39
N GLY A 647 32.45 30.64 2.91
CA GLY A 647 32.23 30.47 1.48
C GLY A 647 32.39 31.82 0.81
N ASN A 648 33.38 31.92 -0.09
CA ASN A 648 33.51 33.08 -0.96
C ASN A 648 32.18 33.28 -1.70
N ASN A 649 31.58 34.46 -1.54
CA ASN A 649 30.39 34.87 -2.28
C ASN A 649 30.57 34.55 -3.76
N GLY A 650 29.62 33.81 -4.32
CA GLY A 650 29.62 33.47 -5.74
C GLY A 650 29.64 34.73 -6.59
N ASN A 651 30.58 34.81 -7.52
CA ASN A 651 30.66 35.89 -8.49
C ASN A 651 29.35 35.99 -9.29
N ASN A 652 28.77 37.20 -9.34
CA ASN A 652 27.61 37.52 -10.16
C ASN A 652 27.83 37.05 -11.61
N GLY A 653 26.85 36.32 -12.15
CA GLY A 653 26.89 35.83 -13.53
C GLY A 653 26.95 36.98 -14.53
N ASN A 654 27.87 36.88 -15.50
CA ASN A 654 27.99 37.83 -16.60
C ASN A 654 26.71 37.83 -17.46
N ASN A 655 26.19 39.03 -17.73
CA ASN A 655 25.06 39.24 -18.66
C ASN A 655 25.36 38.61 -20.03
N GLY A 656 24.38 37.87 -20.56
CA GLY A 656 24.49 37.20 -21.86
C GLY A 656 24.66 38.18 -23.01
N ASN A 657 25.58 37.87 -23.94
CA ASN A 657 25.81 38.64 -25.15
C ASN A 657 24.59 38.59 -26.08
N ASN A 658 24.19 39.76 -26.60
CA ASN A 658 23.15 39.89 -27.63
C ASN A 658 23.49 39.07 -28.88
N GLY A 659 22.48 38.35 -29.40
CA GLY A 659 22.63 37.50 -30.58
C GLY A 659 22.98 38.31 -31.85
N ASN A 660 23.90 37.77 -32.65
CA ASN A 660 24.32 38.35 -33.93
C ASN A 660 23.16 38.36 -34.94
N ASN A 661 22.92 39.51 -35.58
CA ASN A 661 21.99 39.64 -36.70
C ASN A 661 22.37 38.71 -37.86
N GLY A 662 21.36 38.05 -38.44
CA GLY A 662 21.53 37.11 -39.55
C GLY A 662 22.03 37.78 -40.83
N ASN A 663 22.93 37.08 -41.54
CA ASN A 663 23.51 37.54 -42.81
C ASN A 663 22.46 37.58 -43.92
N ASN A 664 22.33 38.73 -44.60
CA ASN A 664 21.58 38.85 -45.85
C ASN A 664 22.21 37.97 -46.94
N GLY A 665 21.36 37.20 -47.62
CA GLY A 665 21.76 36.31 -48.71
C GLY A 665 22.26 37.09 -49.93
N ASN A 666 23.45 36.75 -50.42
CA ASN A 666 23.94 37.26 -51.69
C ASN A 666 23.31 36.48 -52.86
N ASN A 667 22.66 37.23 -53.74
CA ASN A 667 21.94 36.78 -54.93
C ASN A 667 22.81 35.96 -55.90
N GLY A 668 22.26 34.81 -56.31
CA GLY A 668 22.80 33.98 -57.39
C GLY A 668 22.52 34.59 -58.76
N ASN A 669 23.57 34.70 -59.57
CA ASN A 669 23.49 35.02 -60.98
C ASN A 669 23.30 33.71 -61.76
N ASN A 670 22.04 33.30 -61.97
CA ASN A 670 21.57 32.51 -63.11
C ASN A 670 20.09 32.10 -62.89
N ASN A 671 19.27 32.41 -63.89
CA ASN A 671 17.82 32.24 -63.94
C ASN A 671 17.30 30.93 -63.35
N GLY A 672 16.52 31.01 -62.27
CA GLY A 672 15.75 29.88 -61.75
C GLY A 672 15.07 30.17 -60.41
N ASN A 673 13.80 30.59 -60.47
CA ASN A 673 12.75 30.64 -59.44
C ASN A 673 13.05 31.25 -58.05
N ASN A 674 12.31 32.33 -57.75
CA ASN A 674 12.19 33.04 -56.46
C ASN A 674 12.38 32.15 -55.22
N GLY A 675 13.44 32.41 -54.47
CA GLY A 675 13.62 31.88 -53.12
C GLY A 675 12.64 32.54 -52.14
N ASN A 676 11.93 31.74 -51.36
CA ASN A 676 11.04 32.21 -50.30
C ASN A 676 11.82 33.00 -49.24
N ASN A 677 11.31 34.19 -48.89
CA ASN A 677 11.83 35.03 -47.81
C ASN A 677 11.95 34.23 -46.50
N GLY A 678 13.14 34.30 -45.88
CA GLY A 678 13.39 33.70 -44.58
C GLY A 678 12.54 34.37 -43.49
N ASN A 679 11.94 33.56 -42.61
CA ASN A 679 11.16 34.04 -41.47
C ASN A 679 12.08 34.77 -40.46
N ASN A 680 11.67 35.96 -40.04
CA ASN A 680 12.32 36.73 -38.97
C ASN A 680 12.41 35.88 -37.69
N GLY A 681 13.60 35.80 -37.11
CA GLY A 681 13.83 35.13 -35.83
C GLY A 681 13.10 35.82 -34.69
N ASN A 682 12.46 35.04 -33.82
CA ASN A 682 11.79 35.54 -32.62
C ASN A 682 12.79 36.14 -31.63
N ASN A 683 12.50 37.36 -31.15
CA ASN A 683 13.25 38.03 -30.08
C ASN A 683 13.34 37.12 -28.85
N GLY A 684 14.57 36.91 -28.34
CA GLY A 684 14.81 36.16 -27.12
C GLY A 684 14.18 36.83 -25.90
N ASN A 685 13.52 36.05 -25.05
CA ASN A 685 12.94 36.53 -23.78
C ASN A 685 14.06 36.96 -22.81
N ASN A 686 13.92 38.17 -22.26
CA ASN A 686 14.79 38.68 -21.19
C ASN A 686 14.81 37.69 -20.01
N GLY A 687 16.02 37.33 -19.56
CA GLY A 687 16.19 36.44 -18.41
C GLY A 687 15.68 37.06 -17.12
N ASN A 688 14.98 36.26 -16.30
CA ASN A 688 14.49 36.68 -14.98
C ASN A 688 15.67 36.92 -14.03
N ASN A 689 15.67 38.08 -13.36
CA ASN A 689 16.60 38.41 -12.28
C ASN A 689 16.56 37.34 -11.18
N GLY A 690 17.72 36.79 -10.82
CA GLY A 690 17.84 35.80 -9.76
C GLY A 690 17.52 36.38 -8.39
N ASN A 691 16.75 35.64 -7.58
CA ASN A 691 16.43 36.01 -6.20
C ASN A 691 17.69 35.95 -5.31
N ASN A 692 17.96 37.04 -4.59
CA ASN A 692 19.00 37.10 -3.56
C ASN A 692 18.82 35.98 -2.53
N GLY A 693 19.85 35.18 -2.30
CA GLY A 693 19.85 34.13 -1.28
C GLY A 693 19.85 34.70 0.14
N ASN A 694 19.05 34.11 1.03
CA ASN A 694 19.01 34.48 2.45
C ASN A 694 20.31 34.06 3.17
N ASN A 695 20.90 35.00 3.92
CA ASN A 695 22.06 34.77 4.78
C ASN A 695 21.83 33.63 5.77
N GLY A 696 22.73 32.64 5.81
CA GLY A 696 22.70 31.54 6.77
C GLY A 696 23.11 31.98 8.17
N ASN A 697 22.42 31.48 9.20
CA ASN A 697 22.75 31.72 10.61
C ASN A 697 24.06 30.99 11.01
N ASN A 698 24.96 31.71 11.68
CA ASN A 698 26.23 31.19 12.23
C ASN A 698 25.98 30.07 13.25
N GLY A 699 26.65 28.92 13.06
CA GLY A 699 26.61 27.79 14.00
C GLY A 699 27.48 28.00 15.24
N ASN A 700 27.02 27.52 16.40
CA ASN A 700 27.75 27.57 17.67
C ASN A 700 28.96 26.61 17.68
N ASN A 701 30.12 27.10 18.13
CA ASN A 701 31.37 26.35 18.29
C ASN A 701 31.21 25.19 19.28
N GLY A 702 31.64 23.98 18.88
CA GLY A 702 31.66 22.78 19.72
C GLY A 702 32.83 22.73 20.71
N ASN A 703 32.61 22.19 21.90
CA ASN A 703 33.61 22.01 22.95
C ASN A 703 34.64 20.92 22.61
N ASN A 704 35.94 21.23 22.78
CA ASN A 704 37.08 20.33 22.60
C ASN A 704 37.01 19.10 23.54
N GLY A 705 37.20 17.90 22.98
CA GLY A 705 37.24 16.64 23.72
C GLY A 705 38.60 16.37 24.41
N ASN A 706 38.56 15.80 25.62
CA ASN A 706 39.73 15.44 26.41
C ASN A 706 40.51 14.25 25.80
N ASN A 707 41.83 14.41 25.71
CA ASN A 707 42.79 13.40 25.24
C ASN A 707 42.79 12.15 26.15
N GLY A 708 42.61 10.97 25.55
CA GLY A 708 42.71 9.67 26.23
C GLY A 708 44.15 9.26 26.55
N ASN A 709 44.37 8.84 27.80
CA ASN A 709 45.64 8.30 28.29
C ASN A 709 45.98 6.96 27.61
N ASN A 710 47.23 6.86 27.12
CA ASN A 710 47.81 5.67 26.50
C ASN A 710 47.89 4.50 27.51
N GLY A 711 47.27 3.37 27.17
CA GLY A 711 47.34 2.12 27.92
C GLY A 711 48.71 1.47 27.83
N GLN A 712 49.37 1.36 28.98
CA GLN A 712 50.65 0.70 29.18
C GLN A 712 50.48 -0.82 29.12
N SER A 713 51.30 -1.46 28.27
CA SER A 713 51.28 -2.89 27.97
C SER A 713 52.10 -3.70 28.99
N SER A 714 51.53 -4.84 29.37
CA SER A 714 52.18 -6.10 29.77
C SER A 714 52.94 -6.16 31.11
N GLY A 715 52.46 -7.03 32.01
CA GLY A 715 53.20 -7.46 33.19
C GLY A 715 52.40 -8.36 34.14
N SER A 716 52.26 -9.63 33.74
CA SER A 716 52.15 -10.85 34.58
C SER A 716 51.65 -10.73 36.03
N ASN A 717 50.55 -11.42 36.36
CA ASN A 717 50.52 -12.49 37.37
C ASN A 717 49.10 -13.06 37.59
N GLN A 718 48.99 -14.40 37.51
CA GLN A 718 48.15 -15.37 38.27
C GLN A 718 46.84 -14.86 38.90
N MET A 719 45.65 -15.47 38.83
CA MET A 719 45.11 -16.86 38.67
C MET A 719 43.55 -16.70 38.82
N PRO A 720 42.66 -17.71 38.77
CA PRO A 720 42.60 -18.93 37.97
C PRO A 720 41.28 -19.09 37.16
N SER A 721 41.39 -19.87 36.09
CA SER A 721 40.51 -21.00 35.73
C SER A 721 38.97 -20.85 35.79
N SER A 722 38.36 -20.66 34.62
CA SER A 722 37.11 -21.34 34.25
C SER A 722 37.16 -21.65 32.74
N THR A 723 37.44 -22.91 32.47
CA THR A 723 37.63 -23.56 31.17
C THR A 723 36.35 -23.60 30.34
N ILE A 724 36.39 -23.08 29.10
CA ILE A 724 35.66 -23.65 27.95
C ILE A 724 36.64 -23.65 26.78
N SER A 725 37.39 -24.75 26.66
CA SER A 725 38.35 -25.01 25.58
C SER A 725 37.65 -25.79 24.47
N PHE A 726 37.60 -25.21 23.27
CA PHE A 726 37.14 -25.86 22.05
C PHE A 726 38.29 -26.72 21.50
N PRO A 727 38.13 -28.06 21.39
CA PRO A 727 39.17 -28.90 20.84
C PRO A 727 39.32 -28.65 19.34
N SER A 728 40.50 -28.18 18.96
CA SER A 728 40.95 -28.04 17.58
C SER A 728 41.25 -29.40 16.96
N SER A 729 40.78 -29.57 15.73
CA SER A 729 41.35 -30.42 14.67
C SER A 729 41.55 -31.91 15.00
N GLY A 730 40.50 -32.71 14.76
CA GLY A 730 40.58 -34.16 14.66
C GLY A 730 39.72 -34.65 13.50
N SER A 731 40.38 -34.92 12.38
CA SER A 731 40.00 -35.68 11.18
C SER A 731 38.57 -36.21 11.05
N ALA A 732 37.93 -35.77 9.97
CA ALA A 732 36.72 -36.32 9.38
C ALA A 732 36.78 -37.86 9.30
N SER A 733 35.91 -38.53 10.07
CA SER A 733 35.49 -39.89 9.77
C SER A 733 33.97 -39.91 9.71
N SER A 734 33.51 -40.38 8.57
CA SER A 734 32.14 -40.69 8.20
C SER A 734 31.48 -41.58 9.25
N GLY A 735 30.58 -41.00 10.06
CA GLY A 735 29.75 -41.71 11.02
C GLY A 735 28.28 -41.36 10.77
N SER A 736 27.55 -42.35 10.29
CA SER A 736 26.14 -42.37 9.94
C SER A 736 25.24 -41.76 11.04
N PHE A 737 24.38 -40.82 10.64
CA PHE A 737 23.34 -40.24 11.50
C PHE A 737 22.35 -41.32 11.98
N PRO A 738 22.22 -41.57 13.30
CA PRO A 738 21.14 -42.40 13.80
C PRO A 738 19.85 -41.59 13.88
N SER A 739 18.86 -42.08 13.15
CA SER A 739 17.46 -41.69 13.21
C SER A 739 16.80 -42.16 14.51
N SER A 740 16.44 -41.24 15.39
CA SER A 740 15.46 -41.42 16.48
C SER A 740 15.38 -40.09 17.22
N SER A 741 14.27 -39.54 17.68
CA SER A 741 12.87 -39.91 17.68
C SER A 741 12.16 -38.68 18.24
N THR A 742 10.95 -38.43 17.74
CA THR A 742 9.88 -37.60 18.31
C THR A 742 9.98 -37.32 19.82
N GLY A 743 10.04 -36.05 20.19
CA GLY A 743 9.96 -35.59 21.57
C GLY A 743 9.59 -34.11 21.62
N SER A 744 8.29 -33.84 21.56
CA SER A 744 7.66 -32.54 21.87
C SER A 744 8.21 -31.99 23.18
N ASN A 745 8.88 -30.84 23.15
CA ASN A 745 8.93 -29.93 24.30
C ASN A 745 9.17 -28.49 23.83
N GLN A 746 8.05 -27.78 23.81
CA GLN A 746 7.86 -26.35 23.77
C GLN A 746 8.56 -25.70 24.99
N MET A 747 9.49 -24.77 24.75
CA MET A 747 10.06 -23.83 25.76
C MET A 747 10.61 -22.59 25.02
N PRO A 748 10.70 -21.42 25.66
CA PRO A 748 9.94 -20.25 25.25
C PRO A 748 10.77 -19.14 24.61
N SER A 749 10.03 -18.31 23.87
CA SER A 749 10.35 -16.97 23.38
C SER A 749 11.38 -16.21 24.21
N SER A 750 12.66 -16.42 23.89
CA SER A 750 13.75 -15.55 24.27
C SER A 750 14.22 -14.87 22.99
N THR A 751 13.73 -13.65 22.77
CA THR A 751 14.11 -12.80 21.64
C THR A 751 15.61 -12.51 21.73
N ILE A 752 16.42 -13.29 21.00
CA ILE A 752 17.82 -12.95 20.74
C ILE A 752 17.80 -11.83 19.70
N SER A 753 17.93 -10.59 20.18
CA SER A 753 18.14 -9.40 19.37
C SER A 753 19.57 -9.39 18.85
N PHE A 754 19.75 -9.69 17.57
CA PHE A 754 21.02 -9.52 16.87
C PHE A 754 21.16 -8.07 16.41
N PRO A 755 22.20 -7.32 16.82
CA PRO A 755 22.54 -6.06 16.16
C PRO A 755 23.06 -6.39 14.75
N SER A 756 22.23 -6.10 13.75
CA SER A 756 22.51 -6.33 12.34
C SER A 756 23.51 -5.31 11.80
N SER A 757 24.80 -5.57 12.03
CA SER A 757 25.88 -4.97 11.25
C SER A 757 26.98 -6.01 11.10
N GLY A 758 26.97 -6.72 9.97
CA GLY A 758 27.96 -7.76 9.71
C GLY A 758 27.39 -8.84 8.81
N SER A 759 27.32 -8.54 7.52
CA SER A 759 27.05 -9.50 6.46
C SER A 759 28.10 -10.61 6.52
N ALA A 760 27.72 -11.77 7.04
CA ALA A 760 28.54 -12.98 6.99
C ALA A 760 28.66 -13.42 5.54
N SER A 761 29.85 -13.21 4.96
CA SER A 761 30.24 -13.77 3.68
C SER A 761 30.31 -15.29 3.80
N SER A 762 29.44 -15.96 3.04
CA SER A 762 29.46 -17.41 2.85
C SER A 762 30.77 -17.80 2.15
N GLY A 763 31.69 -18.40 2.91
CA GLY A 763 32.94 -18.95 2.41
C GLY A 763 32.69 -20.23 1.61
N SER A 764 32.96 -20.17 0.31
CA SER A 764 33.15 -21.35 -0.54
C SER A 764 34.65 -21.61 -0.70
N PHE A 765 35.12 -22.74 -0.18
CA PHE A 765 36.49 -23.22 -0.27
C PHE A 765 36.97 -23.31 -1.73
N PRO A 766 38.08 -22.64 -2.11
CA PRO A 766 38.70 -22.84 -3.41
C PRO A 766 39.45 -24.17 -3.41
N SER A 767 39.05 -25.06 -4.31
CA SER A 767 39.78 -26.27 -4.64
C SER A 767 41.17 -25.93 -5.16
N SER A 768 42.16 -26.60 -4.57
CA SER A 768 43.58 -26.63 -4.95
C SER A 768 43.81 -26.77 -6.45
N GLY A 769 44.31 -25.71 -7.08
CA GLY A 769 44.85 -25.72 -8.43
C GLY A 769 46.22 -25.07 -8.41
N SER A 770 47.25 -25.91 -8.37
CA SER A 770 48.67 -25.55 -8.36
C SER A 770 49.02 -24.78 -9.64
N ALA A 771 49.14 -23.45 -9.54
CA ALA A 771 49.67 -22.62 -10.63
C ALA A 771 51.06 -22.13 -10.23
N SER A 772 52.05 -22.66 -10.94
CA SER A 772 53.47 -22.40 -10.84
C SER A 772 53.84 -20.92 -10.93
N SER A 773 54.77 -20.55 -10.06
CA SER A 773 55.57 -19.33 -10.02
C SER A 773 56.01 -18.80 -11.39
N GLY A 774 55.49 -17.62 -11.76
CA GLY A 774 56.05 -16.76 -12.80
C GLY A 774 56.18 -15.35 -12.25
N SER A 775 57.40 -14.94 -11.96
CA SER A 775 57.78 -13.62 -11.45
C SER A 775 57.40 -12.51 -12.45
N PHE A 776 56.49 -11.62 -12.04
CA PHE A 776 56.06 -10.46 -12.81
C PHE A 776 57.09 -9.31 -12.71
N PRO A 777 57.62 -8.80 -13.84
CA PRO A 777 58.49 -7.64 -13.84
C PRO A 777 57.71 -6.36 -13.53
N SER A 778 58.20 -5.63 -12.52
CA SER A 778 57.92 -4.22 -12.28
C SER A 778 58.51 -3.36 -13.39
N SER A 779 57.74 -2.42 -13.96
CA SER A 779 58.17 -1.04 -14.22
C SER A 779 57.16 -0.28 -15.08
N GLY A 780 56.84 0.97 -14.69
CA GLY A 780 56.36 1.98 -15.64
C GLY A 780 55.14 2.79 -15.21
N SER A 781 55.19 3.48 -14.06
CA SER A 781 54.23 4.51 -13.67
C SER A 781 54.31 5.70 -14.65
N SER A 782 53.23 5.95 -15.41
CA SER A 782 53.08 7.17 -16.22
C SER A 782 52.09 8.11 -15.52
N ASN A 783 52.61 9.20 -14.98
CA ASN A 783 51.85 10.28 -14.35
C ASN A 783 51.05 11.05 -15.42
N ASN A 784 49.75 10.78 -15.55
CA ASN A 784 48.88 11.61 -16.36
C ASN A 784 48.37 12.81 -15.55
N GLY A 785 48.88 13.99 -15.91
CA GLY A 785 48.47 15.29 -15.39
C GLY A 785 46.99 15.58 -15.67
N GLN A 786 46.30 15.89 -14.58
CA GLN A 786 44.87 16.16 -14.48
C GLN A 786 44.56 17.54 -15.07
N THR A 787 44.02 17.62 -16.29
CA THR A 787 43.54 18.89 -16.88
C THR A 787 42.02 19.01 -16.76
N SER A 788 41.62 20.13 -16.16
CA SER A 788 40.26 20.56 -15.91
C SER A 788 39.55 20.92 -17.21
N GLY A 789 38.52 20.16 -17.59
CA GLY A 789 37.72 20.41 -18.79
C GLY A 789 36.41 19.63 -18.81
N LYS A 790 35.32 20.30 -18.41
CA LYS A 790 33.89 20.06 -18.72
C LYS A 790 33.41 18.60 -18.89
N SER A 791 32.77 18.09 -17.83
CA SER A 791 32.05 16.82 -17.68
C SER A 791 31.37 16.28 -18.96
N THR A 792 31.82 15.11 -19.43
CA THR A 792 31.25 14.36 -20.56
C THR A 792 30.85 12.96 -20.07
N THR A 793 29.56 12.61 -20.22
CA THR A 793 28.90 11.40 -19.71
C THR A 793 29.43 10.12 -20.35
N THR A 794 29.78 9.13 -19.52
CA THR A 794 30.47 7.89 -19.89
C THR A 794 29.52 6.70 -19.75
N THR A 795 29.34 5.90 -20.79
CA THR A 795 28.47 4.70 -20.83
C THR A 795 29.38 3.51 -21.14
N THR A 796 29.34 2.47 -20.31
CA THR A 796 30.17 1.25 -20.24
C THR A 796 29.35 0.01 -20.60
N THR A 797 29.96 -1.06 -21.08
CA THR A 797 29.37 -2.33 -21.49
C THR A 797 30.29 -3.45 -21.00
N THR A 798 29.79 -4.64 -20.68
CA THR A 798 30.50 -5.90 -20.48
C THR A 798 29.43 -6.98 -20.48
N SER A 799 29.60 -7.96 -21.36
CA SER A 799 28.67 -9.08 -21.53
C SER A 799 29.32 -10.36 -21.03
N SER A 800 28.68 -11.01 -20.08
CA SER A 800 28.83 -12.44 -19.81
C SER A 800 28.03 -13.23 -20.85
N SER A 801 28.66 -14.23 -21.46
CA SER A 801 28.07 -15.33 -22.27
C SER A 801 26.80 -15.04 -23.09
N SER A 802 26.99 -14.79 -24.39
CA SER A 802 26.01 -15.00 -25.47
C SER A 802 24.58 -14.49 -25.23
N SER A 803 24.36 -13.18 -25.32
CA SER A 803 23.02 -12.59 -25.43
C SER A 803 22.86 -11.74 -26.69
N SER A 804 22.11 -12.30 -27.65
CA SER A 804 21.90 -11.85 -29.03
C SER A 804 21.01 -10.61 -29.15
N SER A 805 21.42 -9.45 -28.62
CA SER A 805 20.63 -8.21 -28.74
C SER A 805 21.12 -7.37 -29.93
N SER A 806 20.28 -7.11 -30.94
CA SER A 806 20.62 -6.18 -32.02
C SER A 806 20.50 -4.72 -31.53
N ILE A 807 21.57 -4.17 -30.97
CA ILE A 807 21.61 -2.76 -30.60
C ILE A 807 21.70 -1.92 -31.89
N THR A 808 20.70 -1.07 -32.15
CA THR A 808 20.61 -0.30 -33.39
C THR A 808 21.11 1.15 -33.27
N ASN A 809 20.96 1.79 -32.09
CA ASN A 809 21.35 3.18 -31.90
C ASN A 809 21.70 3.48 -30.41
N ILE A 810 22.90 4.00 -30.16
CA ILE A 810 23.40 4.41 -28.83
C ILE A 810 23.78 5.88 -28.94
N ASN A 811 23.13 6.82 -28.27
CA ASN A 811 23.48 8.25 -28.43
C ASN A 811 24.72 8.66 -27.60
N GLY A 812 25.11 7.87 -26.61
CA GLY A 812 26.23 8.15 -25.70
C GLY A 812 27.54 7.46 -26.10
N ASN A 813 28.45 7.39 -25.12
CA ASN A 813 29.68 6.58 -25.20
C ASN A 813 29.33 5.07 -25.14
N VAL A 814 30.31 4.21 -25.39
CA VAL A 814 30.25 2.76 -25.12
C VAL A 814 31.61 2.39 -24.57
N ILE A 815 31.71 1.65 -23.47
CA ILE A 815 33.00 1.21 -22.91
C ILE A 815 32.91 -0.25 -22.52
N ILE A 816 33.34 -1.18 -23.38
CA ILE A 816 33.36 -2.60 -23.07
C ILE A 816 34.45 -2.85 -22.01
N GLN A 817 34.18 -3.09 -20.73
CA GLN A 817 35.24 -3.32 -19.72
C GLN A 817 35.95 -4.67 -19.87
N THR A 818 37.06 -4.83 -19.16
CA THR A 818 37.89 -6.04 -19.14
C THR A 818 37.07 -7.27 -18.74
N GLY A 819 37.08 -8.30 -19.58
CA GLY A 819 36.31 -9.54 -19.36
C GLY A 819 34.89 -9.52 -19.92
N GLY A 820 34.37 -8.36 -20.30
CA GLY A 820 33.08 -8.28 -20.98
C GLY A 820 33.16 -8.58 -22.46
N SER A 821 32.06 -9.05 -23.03
CA SER A 821 31.85 -9.11 -24.48
C SER A 821 30.81 -8.08 -24.96
N LEU A 822 30.62 -7.89 -26.26
CA LEU A 822 29.49 -7.19 -26.87
C LEU A 822 29.34 -7.73 -28.30
N ASP A 823 28.20 -8.35 -28.61
CA ASP A 823 27.93 -8.86 -29.96
C ASP A 823 26.95 -7.93 -30.68
N VAL A 824 27.42 -7.31 -31.77
CA VAL A 824 26.61 -6.41 -32.62
C VAL A 824 26.16 -7.18 -33.85
N LEU A 825 24.91 -7.64 -33.78
CA LEU A 825 24.29 -8.50 -34.79
C LEU A 825 23.55 -7.72 -35.91
N GLY A 826 23.34 -6.42 -35.70
CA GLY A 826 22.66 -5.51 -36.63
C GLY A 826 23.46 -4.22 -36.87
N LYS A 827 22.99 -3.35 -37.77
CA LYS A 827 23.62 -2.03 -37.95
C LYS A 827 23.50 -1.24 -36.65
N CYS A 828 24.61 -0.77 -36.09
CA CYS A 828 24.65 -0.07 -34.81
C CYS A 828 25.25 1.32 -34.97
N ASN A 829 24.48 2.36 -34.68
CA ASN A 829 24.99 3.73 -34.66
C ASN A 829 25.36 4.11 -33.21
N VAL A 830 26.53 4.74 -32.99
CA VAL A 830 27.00 5.22 -31.69
C VAL A 830 27.25 6.72 -31.77
N GLY A 831 26.66 7.53 -30.89
CA GLY A 831 26.66 8.99 -30.97
C GLY A 831 27.95 9.64 -30.50
N SER A 832 28.72 8.97 -29.64
CA SER A 832 29.94 9.51 -29.04
C SER A 832 31.15 8.57 -29.27
N THR A 833 31.87 8.08 -28.25
CA THR A 833 33.05 7.19 -28.45
C THR A 833 32.75 5.74 -28.12
N VAL A 834 33.55 4.81 -28.64
CA VAL A 834 33.55 3.40 -28.22
C VAL A 834 34.92 3.03 -27.68
N GLN A 835 35.02 2.66 -26.41
CA GLN A 835 36.21 2.07 -25.82
C GLN A 835 36.00 0.56 -25.65
N ASN A 836 36.98 -0.26 -26.02
CA ASN A 836 36.94 -1.70 -25.83
C ASN A 836 38.13 -2.18 -25.01
N LEU A 837 37.87 -2.62 -23.79
CA LEU A 837 38.79 -3.32 -22.88
C LEU A 837 38.50 -4.84 -22.84
N GLY A 838 37.41 -5.29 -23.47
CA GLY A 838 36.95 -6.68 -23.53
C GLY A 838 36.82 -7.22 -24.97
N SER A 839 35.79 -8.02 -25.28
CA SER A 839 35.60 -8.70 -26.57
C SER A 839 34.41 -8.14 -27.37
N LEU A 840 34.65 -7.42 -28.46
CA LEU A 840 33.59 -6.91 -29.35
C LEU A 840 33.44 -7.81 -30.58
N THR A 841 32.27 -8.37 -30.86
CA THR A 841 31.99 -9.07 -32.12
C THR A 841 31.10 -8.24 -33.03
N LEU A 842 31.45 -8.10 -34.32
CA LEU A 842 30.65 -7.34 -35.31
C LEU A 842 30.28 -8.24 -36.49
N THR A 843 28.98 -8.38 -36.79
CA THR A 843 28.50 -9.04 -38.03
C THR A 843 27.92 -8.05 -39.05
N GLN A 844 27.66 -6.81 -38.63
CA GLN A 844 27.11 -5.72 -39.44
C GLN A 844 27.83 -4.40 -39.14
N PRO A 845 27.64 -3.34 -39.95
CA PRO A 845 28.29 -2.05 -39.74
C PRO A 845 27.95 -1.38 -38.41
N MET A 846 28.99 -1.00 -37.66
CA MET A 846 28.92 -0.06 -36.54
C MET A 846 29.38 1.34 -37.02
N VAL A 847 28.54 2.37 -36.88
CA VAL A 847 28.87 3.75 -37.24
C VAL A 847 28.97 4.59 -35.97
N ILE A 848 30.16 5.08 -35.67
CA ILE A 848 30.46 5.90 -34.50
C ILE A 848 30.53 7.35 -34.97
N ALA A 849 29.48 8.11 -34.69
CA ALA A 849 29.37 9.53 -35.00
C ALA A 849 30.35 10.39 -34.19
N GLY A 850 30.70 9.97 -32.98
CA GLY A 850 31.75 10.65 -32.21
C GLY A 850 33.16 10.23 -32.64
N ASN A 851 34.15 10.85 -32.01
CA ASN A 851 35.46 11.00 -32.63
C ASN A 851 36.37 9.75 -32.60
N ALA A 852 36.09 8.72 -31.79
CA ALA A 852 37.04 7.63 -31.60
C ALA A 852 36.41 6.28 -31.23
N PHE A 853 36.91 5.23 -31.87
CA PHE A 853 36.94 3.86 -31.34
C PHE A 853 38.33 3.62 -30.74
N THR A 854 38.45 3.04 -29.54
CA THR A 854 39.76 2.77 -28.91
C THR A 854 39.81 1.42 -28.20
N GLN A 855 40.83 0.60 -28.44
CA GLN A 855 41.19 -0.53 -27.59
C GLN A 855 42.31 -0.14 -26.62
N THR A 856 41.97 -0.11 -25.33
CA THR A 856 42.89 0.35 -24.26
C THR A 856 43.43 -0.79 -23.40
N SER A 857 42.86 -1.99 -23.47
CA SER A 857 43.37 -3.18 -22.76
C SER A 857 44.16 -4.10 -23.68
N ALA A 858 45.27 -4.67 -23.19
CA ALA A 858 46.05 -5.67 -23.91
C ALA A 858 45.27 -6.98 -24.17
N THR A 859 44.23 -7.27 -23.36
CA THR A 859 43.37 -8.45 -23.49
C THR A 859 42.12 -8.17 -24.32
N ALA A 860 41.91 -6.94 -24.79
CA ALA A 860 40.76 -6.61 -25.61
C ALA A 860 40.83 -7.35 -26.96
N VAL A 861 39.69 -7.84 -27.44
CA VAL A 861 39.56 -8.51 -28.74
C VAL A 861 38.45 -7.82 -29.54
N LEU A 862 38.70 -7.51 -30.80
CA LEU A 862 37.66 -7.17 -31.78
C LEU A 862 37.57 -8.33 -32.77
N ASN A 863 36.43 -9.02 -32.77
CA ASN A 863 36.11 -10.13 -33.66
C ASN A 863 35.18 -9.65 -34.79
N MET A 864 35.72 -9.51 -36.00
CA MET A 864 34.93 -9.10 -37.17
C MET A 864 34.50 -10.33 -37.96
N VAL A 865 33.20 -10.50 -38.13
CA VAL A 865 32.61 -11.52 -38.99
C VAL A 865 32.29 -10.89 -40.34
N ALA A 866 32.21 -11.68 -41.43
CA ALA A 866 31.91 -11.17 -42.77
C ALA A 866 30.69 -10.24 -42.78
N GLY A 867 30.88 -8.99 -43.23
CA GLY A 867 29.87 -7.91 -43.20
C GLY A 867 30.05 -6.91 -42.05
N GLY A 868 30.80 -7.26 -41.00
CA GLY A 868 31.17 -6.38 -39.90
C GLY A 868 32.06 -5.24 -40.37
N SER A 869 31.75 -4.02 -39.94
CA SER A 869 32.61 -2.85 -40.16
C SER A 869 32.56 -1.86 -39.01
N ILE A 870 33.61 -1.05 -38.84
CA ILE A 870 33.59 0.12 -37.95
C ILE A 870 33.79 1.37 -38.81
N GLU A 871 32.89 2.33 -38.68
CA GLU A 871 33.04 3.68 -39.22
C GLU A 871 33.24 4.65 -38.06
N SER A 872 34.36 5.38 -38.02
CA SER A 872 34.69 6.34 -36.94
C SER A 872 35.76 7.31 -37.42
N LYS A 873 35.82 8.54 -36.90
CA LYS A 873 36.90 9.48 -37.28
C LYS A 873 38.29 8.95 -36.92
N VAL A 874 38.44 8.39 -35.72
CA VAL A 874 39.66 7.72 -35.27
C VAL A 874 39.32 6.29 -34.86
N ILE A 875 40.14 5.33 -35.26
CA ILE A 875 40.06 3.94 -34.78
C ILE A 875 41.43 3.58 -34.22
N ASP A 876 41.50 3.29 -32.93
CA ASP A 876 42.77 3.12 -32.23
C ASP A 876 42.89 1.71 -31.66
N PHE A 877 43.86 0.94 -32.17
CA PHE A 877 44.28 -0.37 -31.70
C PHE A 877 45.71 -0.30 -31.15
N THR A 878 45.98 0.69 -30.28
CA THR A 878 47.25 0.75 -29.53
C THR A 878 47.41 -0.48 -28.63
N HIS A 879 46.31 -1.05 -28.14
CA HIS A 879 46.28 -2.30 -27.37
C HIS A 879 45.27 -3.29 -27.98
N GLY A 880 45.32 -4.55 -27.51
CA GLY A 880 44.36 -5.59 -27.87
C GLY A 880 44.68 -6.32 -29.18
N THR A 881 43.73 -7.15 -29.62
CA THR A 881 43.79 -7.95 -30.85
C THR A 881 42.58 -7.63 -31.73
N ILE A 882 42.79 -7.49 -33.03
CA ILE A 882 41.71 -7.52 -34.02
C ILE A 882 41.79 -8.83 -34.81
N GLN A 883 40.66 -9.51 -35.03
CA GLN A 883 40.60 -10.80 -35.70
C GLN A 883 39.40 -10.91 -36.65
N GLY A 884 39.49 -11.81 -37.65
CA GLY A 884 38.39 -12.15 -38.56
C GLY A 884 38.43 -11.42 -39.91
N VAL A 885 37.28 -11.12 -40.51
CA VAL A 885 37.16 -10.46 -41.82
C VAL A 885 36.20 -9.28 -41.71
N GLY A 886 36.64 -8.07 -42.07
CA GLY A 886 35.79 -6.88 -41.94
C GLY A 886 36.33 -5.65 -42.65
N ALA A 887 35.64 -4.52 -42.46
CA ALA A 887 36.04 -3.23 -43.01
C ALA A 887 36.18 -2.14 -41.95
N LEU A 888 37.14 -1.24 -42.12
CA LEU A 888 37.32 -0.08 -41.24
C LEU A 888 37.24 1.17 -42.09
N LYS A 889 36.30 2.07 -41.79
CA LYS A 889 36.21 3.39 -42.41
C LYS A 889 36.64 4.42 -41.39
N CYS A 890 37.81 5.01 -41.61
CA CYS A 890 38.43 5.89 -40.63
C CYS A 890 39.04 7.15 -41.24
N GLY A 891 39.10 8.24 -40.46
CA GLY A 891 40.03 9.32 -40.76
C GLY A 891 41.47 8.86 -40.52
N THR A 892 41.70 8.18 -39.39
CA THR A 892 42.97 7.50 -39.08
C THR A 892 42.73 6.24 -38.26
N CYS A 893 43.37 5.15 -38.67
CA CYS A 893 43.41 3.87 -37.97
C CYS A 893 44.82 3.65 -37.39
N ASN A 894 44.98 3.68 -36.08
CA ASN A 894 46.26 3.41 -35.40
C ASN A 894 46.34 1.92 -35.03
N PHE A 895 47.46 1.26 -35.30
CA PHE A 895 47.73 -0.11 -34.87
C PHE A 895 49.08 -0.18 -34.18
N ALA A 896 49.14 -0.75 -32.98
CA ALA A 896 50.40 -1.00 -32.28
C ALA A 896 50.56 -2.43 -31.77
N ASN A 897 49.61 -3.32 -32.07
CA ASN A 897 49.54 -4.66 -31.49
C ASN A 897 49.13 -5.72 -32.54
N LYS A 898 48.50 -6.83 -32.12
CA LYS A 898 48.20 -8.01 -32.93
C LYS A 898 47.03 -7.78 -33.90
N ILE A 899 47.31 -7.86 -35.20
CA ILE A 899 46.30 -7.79 -36.28
C ILE A 899 46.18 -9.18 -36.91
N ALA A 900 45.19 -9.97 -36.50
CA ALA A 900 44.86 -11.29 -37.03
C ALA A 900 43.59 -11.27 -37.89
N ALA A 901 43.41 -10.21 -38.69
CA ALA A 901 42.21 -9.98 -39.49
C ALA A 901 42.53 -9.59 -40.94
N ASN A 902 41.63 -9.96 -41.87
CA ASN A 902 41.58 -9.40 -43.21
C ASN A 902 40.70 -8.14 -43.21
N LEU A 903 41.31 -6.99 -43.46
CA LEU A 903 40.68 -5.69 -43.29
C LEU A 903 40.68 -4.90 -44.60
N ASN A 904 39.51 -4.44 -45.01
CA ASN A 904 39.39 -3.38 -46.01
C ASN A 904 39.28 -2.02 -45.30
N ILE A 905 40.35 -1.24 -45.37
CA ILE A 905 40.49 0.03 -44.67
C ILE A 905 40.29 1.19 -45.66
N VAL A 906 39.26 1.99 -45.42
CA VAL A 906 39.02 3.25 -46.11
C VAL A 906 39.42 4.38 -45.16
N GLY A 907 40.69 4.82 -45.25
CA GLY A 907 41.25 5.80 -44.32
C GLY A 907 42.77 5.83 -44.31
N ASN A 908 43.35 6.69 -43.47
CA ASN A 908 44.79 6.65 -43.21
C ASN A 908 45.12 5.57 -42.18
N VAL A 909 46.25 4.90 -42.33
CA VAL A 909 46.71 3.84 -41.42
C VAL A 909 48.04 4.26 -40.80
N LYS A 910 48.16 4.16 -39.47
CA LYS A 910 49.43 4.32 -38.75
C LYS A 910 49.76 3.03 -38.04
N MET A 911 50.91 2.44 -38.32
CA MET A 911 51.39 1.24 -37.65
C MET A 911 52.62 1.58 -36.81
N ALA A 912 52.56 1.31 -35.50
CA ALA A 912 53.72 1.41 -34.63
C ALA A 912 54.70 0.24 -34.87
N ALA A 913 55.96 0.41 -34.46
CA ALA A 913 57.00 -0.63 -34.61
C ALA A 913 56.69 -1.94 -33.88
N THR A 914 55.75 -1.93 -32.95
CA THR A 914 55.28 -3.08 -32.18
C THR A 914 54.13 -3.84 -32.84
N ALA A 915 53.55 -3.31 -33.92
CA ALA A 915 52.43 -3.94 -34.62
C ALA A 915 52.87 -5.27 -35.26
N THR A 916 52.07 -6.32 -35.07
CA THR A 916 52.33 -7.64 -35.65
C THR A 916 51.12 -8.09 -36.46
N VAL A 917 51.30 -8.29 -37.76
CA VAL A 917 50.22 -8.74 -38.67
C VAL A 917 50.30 -10.25 -38.81
N TYR A 918 49.25 -10.95 -38.39
CA TYR A 918 49.11 -12.39 -38.53
C TYR A 918 48.37 -12.71 -39.82
N ALA A 919 49.05 -13.40 -40.73
CA ALA A 919 48.50 -13.80 -41.99
C ALA A 919 47.58 -15.02 -41.84
N ASN A 920 46.28 -14.79 -41.76
CA ASN A 920 45.29 -15.87 -41.79
C ASN A 920 44.67 -15.98 -43.19
N ILE A 921 45.29 -16.79 -44.05
CA ILE A 921 44.82 -16.98 -45.44
C ILE A 921 43.68 -18.00 -45.50
N ASP A 922 43.52 -18.85 -44.48
CA ASP A 922 42.58 -19.97 -44.51
C ASP A 922 41.11 -19.53 -44.28
N ALA A 923 40.89 -18.34 -43.70
CA ALA A 923 39.55 -17.78 -43.52
C ALA A 923 38.79 -17.52 -44.84
N LEU A 924 39.47 -17.46 -46.00
CA LEU A 924 38.84 -17.26 -47.31
C LEU A 924 38.27 -18.55 -47.95
N MET A 925 38.67 -19.75 -47.51
CA MET A 925 38.24 -20.99 -48.17
C MET A 925 36.82 -21.47 -47.80
N SER A 926 36.15 -20.84 -46.83
CA SER A 926 34.77 -21.19 -46.46
C SER A 926 33.68 -20.51 -47.30
N ILE A 927 34.05 -19.71 -48.32
CA ILE A 927 33.10 -19.28 -49.37
C ILE A 927 32.86 -20.49 -50.29
N THR A 928 32.16 -21.49 -49.76
CA THR A 928 31.71 -22.65 -50.51
C THR A 928 30.70 -22.16 -51.54
N THR A 929 30.92 -22.57 -52.79
CA THR A 929 30.17 -22.24 -54.01
C THR A 929 28.65 -22.31 -53.83
N SER A 930 28.01 -21.22 -53.40
CA SER A 930 26.58 -21.02 -53.60
C SER A 930 26.37 -20.47 -55.01
N THR A 931 25.62 -21.24 -55.78
CA THR A 931 25.13 -21.01 -57.15
C THR A 931 25.04 -19.53 -57.54
N GLN A 932 25.80 -19.16 -58.59
CA GLN A 932 25.76 -17.88 -59.28
C GLN A 932 24.33 -17.52 -59.70
N THR A 933 23.67 -16.62 -58.96
CA THR A 933 22.59 -15.79 -59.51
C THR A 933 23.18 -14.45 -59.89
N SER A 934 23.16 -14.17 -61.19
CA SER A 934 23.58 -12.92 -61.84
C SER A 934 23.07 -11.68 -61.10
N ILE A 935 23.97 -10.94 -60.47
CA ILE A 935 23.68 -9.63 -59.86
C ILE A 935 23.72 -8.58 -60.98
N SER A 936 22.57 -8.25 -61.57
CA SER A 936 22.42 -7.02 -62.35
C SER A 936 22.48 -5.82 -61.41
N GLN A 937 23.58 -5.07 -61.44
CA GLN A 937 23.70 -3.81 -60.70
C GLN A 937 22.98 -2.70 -61.48
N SER A 938 21.89 -2.21 -60.91
CA SER A 938 21.21 -0.98 -61.32
C SER A 938 21.55 0.09 -60.29
N SER A 939 22.28 1.14 -60.70
CA SER A 939 22.43 2.33 -59.86
C SER A 939 21.40 3.38 -60.27
N THR A 940 20.50 3.71 -59.36
CA THR A 940 19.49 4.75 -59.51
C THR A 940 19.94 6.00 -58.78
N LYS A 941 20.21 7.07 -59.53
CA LYS A 941 20.48 8.39 -58.96
C LYS A 941 19.30 9.30 -59.27
N THR A 942 18.58 9.70 -58.23
CA THR A 942 17.49 10.68 -58.33
C THR A 942 18.07 12.07 -58.05
N VAL A 943 18.06 12.95 -59.04
CA VAL A 943 18.38 14.37 -58.86
C VAL A 943 17.17 15.16 -59.34
N ASN A 944 16.60 15.96 -58.43
CA ASN A 944 15.42 16.81 -58.67
C ASN A 944 14.22 16.09 -59.31
N GLY A 945 13.86 14.92 -58.77
CA GLY A 945 12.58 14.26 -59.04
C GLY A 945 12.44 13.55 -60.39
N LYS A 946 13.46 13.53 -61.26
CA LYS A 946 13.50 12.69 -62.46
C LYS A 946 14.63 11.66 -62.35
N THR A 947 14.25 10.39 -62.50
CA THR A 947 15.13 9.22 -62.30
C THR A 947 15.58 8.71 -63.66
N THR A 948 16.90 8.56 -63.85
CA THR A 948 17.47 7.91 -65.03
C THR A 948 18.32 6.73 -64.58
N THR A 949 18.04 5.56 -65.16
CA THR A 949 18.64 4.27 -64.80
C THR A 949 19.56 3.85 -65.93
N GLN A 950 20.84 3.61 -65.64
CA GLN A 950 21.76 2.97 -66.58
C GLN A 950 22.15 1.59 -66.06
N SER A 951 22.06 0.61 -66.96
CA SER A 951 22.34 -0.81 -66.73
C SER A 951 23.53 -1.21 -67.58
N SER A 952 24.60 -1.70 -66.96
CA SER A 952 25.71 -2.34 -67.68
C SER A 952 25.85 -3.78 -67.19
N SER A 953 25.97 -4.70 -68.15
CA SER A 953 26.23 -6.12 -67.93
C SER A 953 27.63 -6.43 -68.46
N SER A 954 28.47 -7.03 -67.62
CA SER A 954 29.82 -7.48 -67.99
C SER A 954 29.88 -9.00 -67.93
N SER A 955 30.30 -9.60 -69.04
CA SER A 955 30.47 -11.04 -69.23
C SER A 955 31.67 -11.58 -68.45
N SER A 956 31.39 -12.60 -67.65
CA SER A 956 32.27 -13.29 -66.72
C SER A 956 33.31 -14.19 -67.40
N SER A 957 34.59 -13.86 -67.27
CA SER A 957 35.71 -14.79 -67.48
C SER A 957 36.08 -15.46 -66.15
N SER A 958 36.43 -16.75 -66.22
CA SER A 958 36.85 -17.60 -65.11
C SER A 958 37.94 -16.94 -64.25
N ILE A 959 37.61 -16.55 -63.01
CA ILE A 959 38.55 -15.98 -62.06
C ILE A 959 39.54 -17.09 -61.65
N SER A 960 40.73 -17.06 -62.25
CA SER A 960 41.91 -17.72 -61.71
C SER A 960 42.16 -17.17 -60.30
N LYS A 961 42.54 -18.06 -59.37
CA LYS A 961 42.78 -17.82 -57.93
C LYS A 961 43.50 -16.47 -57.66
N GLN A 962 42.76 -15.37 -57.61
CA GLN A 962 43.30 -14.05 -57.31
C GLN A 962 43.43 -13.91 -55.80
N PHE A 963 44.68 -13.79 -55.33
CA PHE A 963 45.00 -13.53 -53.94
C PHE A 963 44.35 -12.23 -53.47
N VAL A 964 43.47 -12.33 -52.46
CA VAL A 964 42.88 -11.16 -51.81
C VAL A 964 43.90 -10.64 -50.78
N PRO A 965 44.45 -9.42 -50.96
CA PRO A 965 45.38 -8.83 -49.99
C PRO A 965 44.73 -8.67 -48.62
N MET A 966 45.51 -8.91 -47.57
CA MET A 966 44.98 -8.99 -46.20
C MET A 966 44.61 -7.64 -45.65
N ILE A 967 45.35 -6.59 -46.00
CA ILE A 967 45.00 -5.21 -45.69
C ILE A 967 44.96 -4.41 -46.98
N VAL A 968 43.76 -4.00 -47.38
CA VAL A 968 43.55 -3.03 -48.47
C VAL A 968 43.38 -1.67 -47.83
N CYS A 969 44.20 -0.69 -48.21
CA CYS A 969 44.08 0.66 -47.69
C CYS A 969 43.95 1.66 -48.84
N SER A 970 42.89 2.48 -48.82
CA SER A 970 42.70 3.52 -49.83
C SER A 970 43.43 4.83 -49.51
N GLY A 971 43.81 5.06 -48.25
CA GLY A 971 44.51 6.27 -47.80
C GLY A 971 46.02 6.08 -47.61
N THR A 972 46.64 7.03 -46.91
CA THR A 972 48.08 6.98 -46.63
C THR A 972 48.39 5.96 -45.53
N ALA A 973 49.49 5.22 -45.66
CA ALA A 973 49.99 4.34 -44.60
C ALA A 973 51.35 4.83 -44.10
N ASP A 974 51.45 5.10 -42.80
CA ASP A 974 52.68 5.45 -42.09
C ASP A 974 53.06 4.27 -41.19
N VAL A 975 54.10 3.53 -41.57
CA VAL A 975 54.61 2.38 -40.80
C VAL A 975 55.89 2.85 -40.11
N ALA A 976 55.81 3.02 -38.80
CA ALA A 976 56.96 3.39 -37.97
C ALA A 976 57.81 2.14 -37.73
N GLY A 977 58.99 2.10 -38.32
CA GLY A 977 59.95 1.01 -38.10
C GLY A 977 59.57 -0.30 -38.79
N ASN A 978 59.89 -1.40 -38.12
CA ASN A 978 59.97 -2.71 -38.74
C ASN A 978 58.65 -3.49 -38.60
N LEU A 979 57.99 -3.83 -39.71
CA LEU A 979 56.68 -4.52 -39.68
C LEU A 979 56.87 -6.04 -39.60
N ASN A 980 56.44 -6.65 -38.49
CA ASN A 980 56.51 -8.09 -38.28
C ASN A 980 55.27 -8.78 -38.85
N VAL A 981 55.45 -9.65 -39.85
CA VAL A 981 54.38 -10.46 -40.45
C VAL A 981 54.56 -11.91 -40.03
N VAL A 982 53.59 -12.46 -39.31
CA VAL A 982 53.63 -13.82 -38.79
C VAL A 982 52.67 -14.68 -39.60
N ALA A 983 53.15 -15.80 -40.14
CA ALA A 983 52.35 -16.71 -40.94
C ALA A 983 52.61 -18.16 -40.53
N SER A 984 51.59 -19.03 -40.61
CA SER A 984 51.79 -20.47 -40.51
C SER A 984 52.65 -20.96 -41.69
N GLU A 985 53.37 -22.07 -41.52
CA GLU A 985 54.19 -22.68 -42.59
C GLU A 985 53.37 -22.89 -43.88
N ALA A 986 52.12 -23.36 -43.75
CA ALA A 986 51.20 -23.55 -44.88
C ALA A 986 50.85 -22.26 -45.64
N ASN A 987 50.99 -21.09 -45.00
CA ASN A 987 50.64 -19.79 -45.58
C ASN A 987 51.86 -19.00 -46.06
N GLN A 988 53.10 -19.36 -45.70
CA GLN A 988 54.31 -18.69 -46.20
C GLN A 988 54.46 -18.78 -47.72
N ALA A 989 54.19 -19.95 -48.32
CA ALA A 989 54.26 -20.14 -49.76
C ALA A 989 53.26 -19.26 -50.52
N LYS A 990 52.11 -18.98 -49.90
CA LYS A 990 51.04 -18.11 -50.42
C LYS A 990 51.41 -16.61 -50.33
N ILE A 991 52.17 -16.21 -49.29
CA ILE A 991 52.65 -14.83 -49.09
C ILE A 991 53.78 -14.47 -50.04
N ALA A 992 54.66 -15.43 -50.36
CA ALA A 992 55.77 -15.20 -51.30
C ALA A 992 55.30 -14.86 -52.72
N SER A 993 54.06 -15.22 -53.11
CA SER A 993 53.49 -14.96 -54.44
C SER A 993 52.61 -13.72 -54.57
N GLY A 994 52.36 -12.95 -53.50
CA GLY A 994 51.43 -11.82 -53.58
C GLY A 994 51.39 -10.94 -52.32
N THR A 995 51.30 -9.64 -52.54
CA THR A 995 51.46 -8.56 -51.54
C THR A 995 50.48 -8.68 -50.35
N VAL A 996 51.05 -8.81 -49.14
CA VAL A 996 50.35 -8.75 -47.83
C VAL A 996 49.49 -7.49 -47.70
N PHE A 997 49.94 -6.38 -48.31
CA PHE A 997 49.29 -5.07 -48.28
C PHE A 997 48.99 -4.57 -49.71
N LYS A 998 47.79 -4.05 -49.94
CA LYS A 998 47.45 -3.33 -51.17
C LYS A 998 47.08 -1.89 -50.81
N PHE A 999 48.00 -0.97 -51.07
CA PHE A 999 47.76 0.47 -50.92
C PHE A 999 47.31 1.04 -52.28
N ILE A 1000 46.16 1.71 -52.31
CA ILE A 1000 45.62 2.32 -53.54
C ILE A 1000 46.33 3.66 -53.84
N SER A 1001 46.86 4.33 -52.81
CA SER A 1001 47.69 5.53 -52.92
C SER A 1001 49.09 5.27 -52.35
N ALA A 1002 50.11 6.00 -52.83
CA ALA A 1002 51.51 5.79 -52.46
C ALA A 1002 51.71 5.95 -50.93
N PRO A 1003 52.06 4.89 -50.19
CA PRO A 1003 52.27 4.97 -48.75
C PRO A 1003 53.60 5.66 -48.43
N VAL A 1004 53.65 6.41 -47.33
CA VAL A 1004 54.90 6.96 -46.79
C VAL A 1004 55.45 5.94 -45.80
N VAL A 1005 56.20 4.96 -46.30
CA VAL A 1005 56.82 3.93 -45.46
C VAL A 1005 58.11 4.48 -44.87
N LYS A 1006 58.19 4.58 -43.54
CA LYS A 1006 59.40 5.07 -42.84
C LYS A 1006 60.28 3.94 -42.28
N GLY A 1007 59.99 2.67 -42.55
CA GLY A 1007 60.76 1.52 -42.06
C GLY A 1007 60.69 0.25 -42.94
N ASN A 1008 61.45 -0.80 -42.60
CA ASN A 1008 61.58 -2.02 -43.40
C ASN A 1008 60.56 -3.10 -42.97
N VAL A 1009 60.04 -3.93 -43.88
CA VAL A 1009 59.31 -5.15 -43.46
C VAL A 1009 60.35 -6.16 -42.97
N SER A 1010 60.46 -6.35 -41.66
CA SER A 1010 61.44 -7.27 -41.08
C SER A 1010 60.83 -8.64 -40.85
N SER A 1011 61.51 -9.67 -41.34
CA SER A 1011 61.39 -11.10 -41.00
C SER A 1011 59.96 -11.65 -40.92
N VAL A 1012 59.58 -12.49 -41.89
CA VAL A 1012 58.48 -13.44 -41.70
C VAL A 1012 58.92 -14.44 -40.62
N SER A 1013 58.40 -14.32 -39.41
CA SER A 1013 58.74 -15.22 -38.29
C SER A 1013 57.75 -16.39 -38.20
N CYS A 1014 58.26 -17.60 -38.00
CA CYS A 1014 57.48 -18.84 -37.92
C CYS A 1014 57.06 -19.09 -36.46
N LEU A 1015 55.78 -19.33 -36.19
CA LEU A 1015 55.41 -20.02 -34.94
C LEU A 1015 55.78 -21.49 -35.09
N THR A 1016 56.90 -21.92 -34.52
CA THR A 1016 57.11 -23.33 -34.21
C THR A 1016 56.19 -23.66 -33.03
N SER A 1017 55.25 -24.58 -33.23
CA SER A 1017 54.26 -24.97 -32.23
C SER A 1017 54.94 -25.58 -31.00
N SER A 1018 55.11 -24.80 -29.94
CA SER A 1018 55.63 -25.26 -28.65
C SER A 1018 54.53 -25.99 -27.86
N THR A 1019 54.06 -27.13 -28.37
CA THR A 1019 53.38 -28.21 -27.62
C THR A 1019 53.47 -29.53 -28.39
N ALA A 1020 54.67 -29.88 -28.87
CA ALA A 1020 55.06 -31.27 -29.10
C ALA A 1020 56.40 -31.44 -28.39
N ALA A 1021 56.34 -31.99 -27.18
CA ALA A 1021 57.46 -32.12 -26.27
C ALA A 1021 58.54 -33.07 -26.81
N ALA A 1022 59.81 -32.66 -26.63
CA ALA A 1022 61.00 -33.52 -26.48
C ALA A 1022 61.19 -34.68 -27.47
N ALA A 1023 61.54 -34.38 -28.72
CA ALA A 1023 62.40 -35.25 -29.54
C ALA A 1023 63.11 -34.43 -30.64
N GLN A 1024 64.39 -34.73 -30.86
CA GLN A 1024 65.26 -34.30 -31.98
C GLN A 1024 65.86 -32.89 -31.94
N GLN A 1025 66.93 -32.78 -31.14
CA GLN A 1025 68.13 -32.01 -31.48
C GLN A 1025 68.77 -32.56 -32.78
N ALA A 1026 69.43 -31.68 -33.54
CA ALA A 1026 70.27 -31.92 -34.73
C ALA A 1026 69.63 -31.75 -36.13
N ALA A 1027 69.18 -30.52 -36.47
CA ALA A 1027 69.12 -30.03 -37.86
C ALA A 1027 69.21 -28.47 -37.99
N GLY A 1028 69.77 -27.78 -37.00
CA GLY A 1028 69.60 -26.32 -36.82
C GLY A 1028 70.37 -25.38 -37.75
N ALA A 1029 71.37 -25.83 -38.52
CA ALA A 1029 72.23 -24.92 -39.29
C ALA A 1029 71.77 -24.71 -40.76
N ALA A 1030 71.26 -25.74 -41.43
CA ALA A 1030 70.88 -25.66 -42.84
C ALA A 1030 69.53 -24.94 -43.06
N ALA A 1031 68.57 -25.12 -42.15
CA ALA A 1031 67.27 -24.43 -42.19
C ALA A 1031 67.43 -22.91 -42.01
N ALA A 1032 68.33 -22.47 -41.13
CA ALA A 1032 68.61 -21.05 -40.91
C ALA A 1032 69.24 -20.37 -42.16
N ALA A 1033 70.09 -21.09 -42.91
CA ALA A 1033 70.70 -20.58 -44.13
C ALA A 1033 69.69 -20.46 -45.28
N ALA A 1034 68.81 -21.45 -45.46
CA ALA A 1034 67.72 -21.40 -46.44
C ALA A 1034 66.70 -20.29 -46.12
N GLN A 1035 66.39 -20.07 -44.82
CA GLN A 1035 65.55 -18.95 -44.38
C GLN A 1035 66.17 -17.59 -44.70
N LYS A 1036 67.48 -17.42 -44.51
CA LYS A 1036 68.18 -16.16 -44.81
C LYS A 1036 68.18 -15.85 -46.31
N ALA A 1037 68.31 -16.87 -47.16
CA ALA A 1037 68.25 -16.74 -48.62
C ALA A 1037 66.83 -16.41 -49.13
N ALA A 1038 65.80 -17.05 -48.58
CA ALA A 1038 64.40 -16.72 -48.91
C ALA A 1038 64.01 -15.31 -48.43
N MET A 1039 64.51 -14.87 -47.26
CA MET A 1039 64.28 -13.51 -46.76
C MET A 1039 64.98 -12.43 -47.60
N ALA A 1040 66.14 -12.72 -48.19
CA ALA A 1040 66.81 -11.77 -49.10
C ALA A 1040 66.07 -11.60 -50.44
N ALA A 1041 65.38 -12.64 -50.93
CA ALA A 1041 64.55 -12.53 -52.13
C ALA A 1041 63.22 -11.79 -51.88
N ALA A 1042 62.63 -11.93 -50.69
CA ALA A 1042 61.37 -11.28 -50.34
C ALA A 1042 61.47 -9.75 -50.19
N SER A 1043 62.67 -9.19 -49.96
CA SER A 1043 62.85 -7.74 -49.77
C SER A 1043 62.65 -6.91 -51.05
N LYS A 1044 62.50 -7.53 -52.24
CA LYS A 1044 62.31 -6.83 -53.52
C LYS A 1044 60.86 -6.79 -54.05
N VAL A 1045 59.87 -7.28 -53.30
CA VAL A 1045 58.48 -7.37 -53.77
C VAL A 1045 57.61 -6.24 -53.19
N TRP A 1046 57.91 -5.01 -53.61
CA TRP A 1046 56.94 -3.90 -53.59
C TRP A 1046 56.65 -3.53 -55.04
N SER A 1047 55.77 -4.28 -55.71
CA SER A 1047 55.25 -3.85 -57.01
C SER A 1047 54.11 -2.86 -56.77
N ILE A 1048 54.41 -1.57 -56.83
CA ILE A 1048 53.40 -0.54 -57.05
C ILE A 1048 52.84 -0.81 -58.45
N VAL A 1049 51.70 -1.48 -58.52
CA VAL A 1049 50.96 -1.68 -59.78
C VAL A 1049 50.36 -0.33 -60.17
N ASN A 1050 51.17 0.50 -60.82
CA ASN A 1050 50.72 1.70 -61.51
C ASN A 1050 49.83 1.27 -62.67
N SER A 1051 48.52 1.30 -62.49
CA SER A 1051 47.57 1.35 -63.61
C SER A 1051 47.75 2.71 -64.32
N PRO A 1052 48.08 2.74 -65.62
CA PRO A 1052 48.39 3.98 -66.34
C PRO A 1052 47.09 4.70 -66.69
N CYS A 1053 46.87 5.93 -66.22
CA CYS A 1053 46.06 6.95 -66.90
C CYS A 1053 46.23 8.34 -66.25
N ASN A 1054 46.78 9.27 -67.03
CA ASN A 1054 46.77 10.75 -66.98
C ASN A 1054 46.96 11.46 -65.62
N CYS A 1055 48.14 12.00 -65.32
CA CYS A 1055 48.80 13.21 -65.88
C CYS A 1055 48.57 14.47 -65.03
N GLU A 1056 49.72 15.10 -64.70
CA GLU A 1056 49.97 16.47 -64.20
C GLU A 1056 50.03 16.73 -62.68
N CYS A 1057 51.23 16.53 -62.10
CA CYS A 1057 51.93 17.58 -61.36
C CYS A 1057 53.39 17.19 -61.10
N GLY A 1058 54.30 18.12 -61.36
CA GLY A 1058 55.74 17.90 -61.36
C GLY A 1058 56.35 17.80 -59.96
N LEU A 1059 57.31 16.88 -59.82
CA LEU A 1059 58.30 16.88 -58.75
C LEU A 1059 59.69 16.93 -59.40
N LYS A 1060 60.38 18.05 -59.19
CA LYS A 1060 61.76 18.27 -59.57
C LYS A 1060 62.64 17.17 -58.96
N ARG A 1061 63.42 16.53 -59.82
CA ARG A 1061 64.49 15.58 -59.48
C ARG A 1061 65.56 16.25 -58.62
N LEU A 1062 65.99 15.47 -57.61
CA LEU A 1062 67.27 15.43 -56.89
C LEU A 1062 68.33 16.45 -57.29
#